data_AF-A0A1B8ZYL7-F1
#
_entry.id   AF-A0A1B8ZYL7-F1
#
_cell.length_a   1.000
_cell.length_b   1.000
_cell.length_c   1.000
_cell.angle_alpha   90.00
_cell.angle_beta   90.00
_cell.angle_gamma   90.00
#
_symmetry.space_group_name_H-M   'P 1'
#
loop_
_entity.id
_entity.type
_entity.pdbx_description
1 polymer ?
#
loop_
_entity_poly.entity_id
_entity_poly.type
_entity_poly.pdbx_seq_one_letter_code
_entity_poly.pdbx_strand_id
1 'polypeptide(L)'
;MSRIRIVKGNITKIVGGDYKRYSSDDIENIGSKVIQKGKDGVIYNINEEPPKPPMLNYPDPVLNGDVIFCNGYLSSPKKNPGSYLNVIMNKVPDDVKQNPLRGANMSEKKITDVADIMTNDELEFIDRQGGGTLYSDKNYKDTEYFRWMFSAKEQFEGYWEGYDNVSKKRYSQIFKEYFHAQGNAHFINGSHGLQSSGAHRVEHGIAQGYSWARQKWNIKEKKEIEKLKEKNPGALSYSPQYKPVTVVGHSQGAAIAAGVALGIIYYAYEMGWEEIPINILFLGTHQPQGLYGKDYESFKSYYFEDFINEWVLEWLADIFTNEKLYQNKGIYEKMNELLGDNSWGGLINRAVQFTFPNDRALFVTRMGDIPYVKNACNEKDNLYIESWGYHGGGLSDGFFLDDGYQFPKRLLDKVFNDDGSPNEKAPTFRQRVKEYWKVYQEYAQYRSIVKANPSKKYAPAEYAIPKIDSILPSWFKNIMMNAIAKAEGTKQKAYMQSELYRKKLNALLAFAKVHEMELQAHFAPVGLMFNKGVLSDWEEYQDQTIWDRIQDTGKDIFYKVNYSAGSTNEQKKKEEKAFVEGEGKSRMVKTSIANTPGIKEWVDKAKEELKVEKHWYSNILEWWKGDKEYDGSGWGHGARQSFAKAIGLDDGEVNSLFEAGIYSMLQTGEVDISNSPRLIRKINNDIAFIEYEKDIMKLIINDQKYKKESFKTKEIVKGIQLGGKRTEGEMLNQFKYFFSTKYLDTWKVAANELTWLLRSIGVTSIANVDINGNITISHKFEDTFDLRPSGDGSRSIEYDTVSIIAGFLYHDIAGGNDLMKVKGKWSNTYTIKQLQDRLNEKPKGFMEDLGDNLKYDVQELKNNVHDNLKGVKNKIKDIIK
;
A
#
# COMPACT_ATOMS: atom_id res chain seq x y z
N MET A 1 -22.41 -6.69 3.25
CA MET A 1 -23.50 -7.12 4.16
C MET A 1 -24.30 -8.20 3.46
N SER A 2 -24.43 -9.37 4.08
CA SER A 2 -25.18 -10.49 3.53
C SER A 2 -26.65 -10.46 3.97
N ARG A 3 -27.56 -11.01 3.15
CA ARG A 3 -28.98 -11.15 3.48
C ARG A 3 -29.42 -12.61 3.36
N ILE A 4 -29.86 -13.20 4.47
CA ILE A 4 -30.45 -14.54 4.53
C ILE A 4 -31.95 -14.40 4.79
N ARG A 5 -32.79 -15.08 3.99
CA ARG A 5 -34.24 -15.15 4.19
C ARG A 5 -34.64 -16.53 4.71
N ILE A 6 -35.18 -16.56 5.92
CA ILE A 6 -35.70 -17.76 6.57
C ILE A 6 -37.23 -17.69 6.59
N VAL A 7 -37.90 -18.76 6.14
CA VAL A 7 -39.37 -18.90 6.17
C VAL A 7 -39.70 -20.25 6.80
N LYS A 8 -40.45 -20.23 7.92
CA LYS A 8 -40.84 -21.43 8.69
C LYS A 8 -39.65 -22.35 9.03
N GLY A 9 -38.55 -21.77 9.49
CA GLY A 9 -37.34 -22.50 9.89
C GLY A 9 -36.42 -22.95 8.75
N ASN A 10 -36.82 -22.76 7.48
CA ASN A 10 -36.03 -23.16 6.31
C ASN A 10 -35.38 -21.96 5.62
N ILE A 11 -34.13 -22.12 5.19
CA ILE A 11 -33.45 -21.13 4.35
C ILE A 11 -34.05 -21.21 2.95
N THR A 12 -34.60 -20.10 2.48
CA THR A 12 -35.25 -20.01 1.16
C THR A 12 -34.50 -19.08 0.21
N LYS A 13 -33.55 -18.29 0.72
CA LYS A 13 -32.72 -17.38 -0.08
C LYS A 13 -31.48 -16.96 0.71
N ILE A 14 -30.31 -17.02 0.07
CA ILE A 14 -29.07 -16.37 0.54
C ILE A 14 -28.63 -15.43 -0.58
N VAL A 15 -28.32 -14.17 -0.27
CA VAL A 15 -27.82 -13.18 -1.24
C VAL A 15 -26.59 -12.48 -0.66
N GLY A 16 -25.42 -12.77 -1.25
CA GLY A 16 -24.12 -12.14 -0.96
C GLY A 16 -23.41 -12.67 0.29
N GLY A 17 -22.07 -12.74 0.26
CA GLY A 17 -21.17 -13.18 1.34
C GLY A 17 -20.51 -14.55 1.11
N ASP A 18 -19.30 -14.76 1.62
CA ASP A 18 -18.60 -16.05 1.63
C ASP A 18 -19.10 -16.92 2.79
N TYR A 19 -19.57 -18.12 2.49
CA TYR A 19 -20.05 -19.09 3.47
C TYR A 19 -19.38 -20.44 3.26
N LYS A 20 -18.93 -21.09 4.33
CA LYS A 20 -18.51 -22.50 4.28
C LYS A 20 -19.69 -23.42 4.59
N ARG A 21 -19.92 -24.39 3.70
CA ARG A 21 -21.00 -25.37 3.72
C ARG A 21 -20.56 -26.61 4.50
N TYR A 22 -21.32 -27.02 5.50
CA TYR A 22 -21.20 -28.34 6.12
C TYR A 22 -22.60 -28.93 6.27
N SER A 23 -22.97 -29.82 5.35
CA SER A 23 -24.21 -30.59 5.42
C SER A 23 -23.94 -31.96 4.80
N SER A 24 -24.42 -33.01 5.47
CA SER A 24 -24.37 -34.40 5.01
C SER A 24 -25.40 -34.72 3.92
N ASP A 25 -26.31 -33.79 3.64
CA ASP A 25 -27.49 -34.06 2.81
C ASP A 25 -27.37 -33.39 1.43
N ASP A 26 -27.83 -34.10 0.40
CA ASP A 26 -27.84 -33.62 -0.98
C ASP A 26 -28.80 -32.42 -1.13
N ILE A 27 -28.26 -31.31 -1.59
CA ILE A 27 -29.05 -30.11 -1.96
C ILE A 27 -28.75 -29.81 -3.42
N GLU A 28 -29.77 -29.93 -4.27
CA GLU A 28 -29.72 -29.52 -5.68
C GLU A 28 -29.79 -28.00 -5.83
N ASN A 29 -28.95 -27.46 -6.71
CA ASN A 29 -28.85 -26.05 -6.98
C ASN A 29 -29.47 -25.73 -8.35
N ILE A 30 -30.62 -25.05 -8.37
CA ILE A 30 -31.30 -24.66 -9.61
C ILE A 30 -31.24 -23.13 -9.75
N GLY A 31 -30.13 -22.63 -10.27
CA GLY A 31 -29.93 -21.20 -10.57
C GLY A 31 -29.81 -20.30 -9.32
N SER A 32 -30.45 -19.13 -9.34
CA SER A 32 -30.33 -18.08 -8.29
C SER A 32 -31.15 -18.34 -7.01
N LYS A 33 -31.69 -19.55 -6.84
CA LYS A 33 -32.48 -19.97 -5.68
C LYS A 33 -31.99 -21.33 -5.19
N VAL A 34 -31.50 -21.37 -3.96
CA VAL A 34 -31.28 -22.62 -3.23
C VAL A 34 -32.58 -22.95 -2.49
N ILE A 35 -33.23 -24.06 -2.85
CA ILE A 35 -34.38 -24.61 -2.12
C ILE A 35 -33.88 -25.88 -1.42
N GLN A 36 -33.80 -25.85 -0.10
CA GLN A 36 -33.47 -27.05 0.69
C GLN A 36 -34.76 -27.71 1.19
N LYS A 37 -34.93 -29.02 0.92
CA LYS A 37 -35.87 -29.91 1.63
C LYS A 37 -35.04 -30.92 2.43
N GLY A 38 -34.61 -30.54 3.64
CA GLY A 38 -33.90 -31.43 4.57
C GLY A 38 -34.68 -31.54 5.89
N LYS A 39 -34.65 -32.71 6.54
CA LYS A 39 -35.59 -33.08 7.59
C LYS A 39 -35.26 -32.61 9.01
N ASP A 40 -34.02 -32.21 9.32
CA ASP A 40 -33.63 -31.88 10.70
C ASP A 40 -32.70 -30.66 10.75
N GLY A 41 -32.96 -29.76 11.71
CA GLY A 41 -32.49 -28.37 11.75
C GLY A 41 -30.98 -28.14 11.94
N VAL A 42 -30.52 -26.93 11.57
CA VAL A 42 -29.12 -26.47 11.62
C VAL A 42 -28.91 -25.52 12.82
N ILE A 43 -27.79 -25.66 13.56
CA ILE A 43 -27.37 -24.77 14.68
C ILE A 43 -26.08 -24.00 14.29
N TYR A 44 -25.94 -22.73 14.69
CA TYR A 44 -24.74 -21.89 14.50
C TYR A 44 -24.27 -21.28 15.84
N ASN A 45 -22.97 -21.37 16.17
CA ASN A 45 -22.36 -20.76 17.37
C ASN A 45 -21.54 -19.49 17.05
N ILE A 46 -21.35 -18.67 18.09
CA ILE A 46 -20.85 -17.28 18.10
C ILE A 46 -19.29 -17.20 18.07
N ASN A 47 -18.78 -16.24 17.30
CA ASN A 47 -17.43 -15.64 17.26
C ASN A 47 -16.30 -16.37 18.03
N GLU A 48 -15.53 -17.19 17.32
CA GLU A 48 -14.16 -17.52 17.69
C GLU A 48 -13.17 -16.55 17.01
N GLU A 49 -12.01 -16.35 17.63
CA GLU A 49 -10.85 -15.66 17.03
C GLU A 49 -10.57 -16.20 15.62
N PRO A 50 -10.03 -15.36 14.70
CA PRO A 50 -9.73 -15.80 13.34
C PRO A 50 -8.88 -17.07 13.40
N PRO A 51 -9.25 -18.14 12.67
CA PRO A 51 -8.48 -19.37 12.70
C PRO A 51 -7.05 -19.05 12.27
N LYS A 52 -6.09 -19.38 13.14
CA LYS A 52 -4.67 -19.42 12.75
C LYS A 52 -4.59 -20.17 11.41
N PRO A 53 -3.84 -19.65 10.43
CA PRO A 53 -3.90 -20.15 9.06
C PRO A 53 -3.79 -21.68 9.07
N PRO A 54 -4.73 -22.40 8.44
CA PRO A 54 -4.56 -23.83 8.25
C PRO A 54 -3.33 -24.00 7.35
N MET A 55 -2.66 -25.15 7.39
CA MET A 55 -1.65 -25.62 6.41
C MET A 55 -0.20 -25.81 6.91
N LEU A 56 0.05 -25.89 8.23
CA LEU A 56 1.21 -26.66 8.74
C LEU A 56 0.88 -28.15 8.96
N ASN A 57 -0.22 -28.68 8.41
CA ASN A 57 -0.68 -30.05 8.65
C ASN A 57 -0.62 -30.97 7.41
N TYR A 58 -0.12 -30.51 6.26
CA TYR A 58 0.11 -31.44 5.15
C TYR A 58 1.40 -32.22 5.39
N PRO A 59 1.39 -33.55 5.35
CA PRO A 59 2.60 -34.35 5.53
C PRO A 59 3.62 -34.13 4.40
N ASP A 60 3.14 -33.73 3.21
CA ASP A 60 3.93 -33.53 2.00
C ASP A 60 3.77 -32.11 1.47
N PRO A 61 4.80 -31.56 0.78
CA PRO A 61 4.69 -30.27 0.12
C PRO A 61 3.71 -30.30 -1.04
N VAL A 62 3.12 -29.13 -1.33
CA VAL A 62 2.17 -28.93 -2.43
C VAL A 62 2.70 -27.84 -3.34
N LEU A 63 2.83 -28.14 -4.64
CA LEU A 63 3.15 -27.14 -5.65
C LEU A 63 1.88 -26.30 -5.95
N ASN A 64 1.92 -25.01 -5.60
CA ASN A 64 0.84 -24.07 -5.93
C ASN A 64 1.43 -22.70 -6.21
N GLY A 65 1.53 -22.36 -7.50
CA GLY A 65 2.09 -21.10 -7.97
C GLY A 65 1.12 -19.93 -7.95
N ASP A 66 1.56 -18.84 -8.57
CA ASP A 66 0.81 -17.62 -8.82
C ASP A 66 0.97 -17.19 -10.28
N VAL A 67 -0.09 -16.63 -10.88
CA VAL A 67 -0.03 -15.96 -12.18
C VAL A 67 -0.37 -14.49 -12.00
N ILE A 68 0.46 -13.60 -12.54
CA ILE A 68 0.27 -12.16 -12.49
C ILE A 68 0.10 -11.62 -13.90
N PHE A 69 -1.04 -11.02 -14.18
CA PHE A 69 -1.35 -10.39 -15.47
C PHE A 69 -1.12 -8.88 -15.38
N CYS A 70 -0.10 -8.39 -16.08
CA CYS A 70 0.23 -6.97 -16.16
C CYS A 70 -0.49 -6.34 -17.35
N ASN A 71 -1.15 -5.19 -17.10
CA ASN A 71 -1.99 -4.45 -18.06
C ASN A 71 -3.28 -5.18 -18.46
N GLY A 72 -3.92 -5.82 -17.47
CA GLY A 72 -4.96 -6.81 -17.73
C GLY A 72 -6.43 -6.40 -17.63
N TYR A 73 -6.78 -5.32 -16.93
CA TYR A 73 -8.19 -5.10 -16.55
C TYR A 73 -8.87 -3.91 -17.22
N LEU A 74 -8.11 -2.92 -17.67
CA LEU A 74 -8.67 -1.58 -17.92
C LEU A 74 -8.31 -1.05 -19.31
N SER A 75 -8.19 -1.96 -20.27
CA SER A 75 -8.05 -1.60 -21.66
C SER A 75 -9.39 -1.07 -22.24
N SER A 76 -10.53 -1.24 -21.56
CA SER A 76 -11.81 -0.72 -22.04
C SER A 76 -11.79 0.82 -22.20
N PRO A 77 -12.09 1.36 -23.40
CA PRO A 77 -12.38 2.78 -23.60
C PRO A 77 -13.46 3.31 -22.64
N LYS A 78 -14.40 2.44 -22.26
CA LYS A 78 -15.52 2.76 -21.35
C LYS A 78 -15.10 2.78 -19.88
N LYS A 79 -14.14 1.95 -19.46
CA LYS A 79 -13.66 1.84 -18.07
C LYS A 79 -12.35 2.62 -17.81
N ASN A 80 -11.66 3.11 -18.84
CA ASN A 80 -10.38 3.84 -18.70
C ASN A 80 -10.32 5.18 -19.47
N PRO A 81 -11.33 6.07 -19.41
CA PRO A 81 -11.30 7.32 -20.16
C PRO A 81 -10.13 8.23 -19.76
N GLY A 82 -9.62 8.14 -18.52
CA GLY A 82 -8.49 8.94 -18.06
C GLY A 82 -7.19 8.71 -18.86
N SER A 83 -6.86 7.46 -19.20
CA SER A 83 -5.69 7.16 -20.05
C SER A 83 -5.83 7.76 -21.45
N TYR A 84 -7.00 7.63 -22.07
CA TYR A 84 -7.26 8.19 -23.39
C TYR A 84 -7.26 9.72 -23.40
N LEU A 85 -7.88 10.33 -22.40
CA LEU A 85 -7.91 11.77 -22.27
C LEU A 85 -6.50 12.32 -22.02
N ASN A 86 -5.63 11.63 -21.28
CA ASN A 86 -4.23 12.06 -21.16
C ASN A 86 -3.50 12.08 -22.50
N VAL A 87 -3.72 11.07 -23.35
CA VAL A 87 -3.17 11.02 -24.71
C VAL A 87 -3.67 12.19 -25.55
N ILE A 88 -4.99 12.40 -25.57
CA ILE A 88 -5.65 13.47 -26.33
C ILE A 88 -5.22 14.85 -25.82
N MET A 89 -5.06 15.01 -24.51
CA MET A 89 -4.69 16.27 -23.85
C MET A 89 -3.17 16.48 -23.77
N ASN A 90 -2.35 15.62 -24.39
CA ASN A 90 -0.89 15.74 -24.37
C ASN A 90 -0.27 15.72 -22.97
N LYS A 91 -0.93 15.05 -22.02
CA LYS A 91 -0.44 14.94 -20.64
C LYS A 91 0.51 13.77 -20.54
N VAL A 92 1.71 14.02 -20.03
CA VAL A 92 2.68 12.98 -19.65
C VAL A 92 2.24 12.41 -18.30
N PRO A 93 1.85 11.12 -18.23
CA PRO A 93 1.43 10.54 -16.96
C PRO A 93 2.55 10.55 -15.91
N ASP A 94 3.79 10.36 -16.36
CA ASP A 94 5.00 10.44 -15.53
C ASP A 94 5.25 11.86 -14.93
N ASP A 95 4.59 12.92 -15.42
CA ASP A 95 4.73 14.29 -14.91
C ASP A 95 3.50 14.71 -14.08
N VAL A 96 3.63 14.58 -12.75
CA VAL A 96 2.60 14.97 -11.78
C VAL A 96 2.16 16.44 -11.95
N LYS A 97 3.03 17.33 -12.44
CA LYS A 97 2.70 18.75 -12.64
C LYS A 97 1.66 18.97 -13.74
N GLN A 98 1.56 18.04 -14.69
CA GLN A 98 0.57 18.10 -15.77
C GLN A 98 -0.82 17.64 -15.32
N ASN A 99 -0.97 17.21 -14.06
CA ASN A 99 -2.21 16.69 -13.49
C ASN A 99 -2.85 15.63 -14.40
N PRO A 100 -2.14 14.52 -14.69
CA PRO A 100 -2.68 13.45 -15.52
C PRO A 100 -3.92 12.86 -14.86
N LEU A 101 -4.93 12.58 -15.68
CA LEU A 101 -6.16 11.93 -15.25
C LEU A 101 -5.83 10.48 -14.91
N ARG A 102 -6.05 10.10 -13.65
CA ARG A 102 -5.70 8.77 -13.14
C ARG A 102 -6.34 7.66 -13.97
N GLY A 103 -7.64 7.74 -14.26
CA GLY A 103 -8.35 6.68 -14.99
C GLY A 103 -7.99 5.32 -14.41
N ALA A 104 -7.61 4.40 -15.29
CA ALA A 104 -6.96 3.17 -14.94
C ALA A 104 -5.50 3.13 -15.41
N ASN A 105 -4.82 4.26 -15.29
CA ASN A 105 -3.37 4.27 -15.25
C ASN A 105 -2.90 3.92 -13.86
N MET A 106 -1.68 3.41 -13.79
CA MET A 106 -1.04 3.16 -12.52
C MET A 106 -0.76 4.49 -11.79
N SER A 107 -0.75 4.46 -10.47
CA SER A 107 -0.57 5.65 -9.65
C SER A 107 0.87 6.16 -9.68
N GLU A 108 1.04 7.39 -10.15
CA GLU A 108 2.33 8.12 -10.16
C GLU A 108 2.62 8.81 -8.82
N LYS A 109 1.61 8.92 -7.96
CA LYS A 109 1.73 9.55 -6.64
C LYS A 109 2.05 8.54 -5.53
N LYS A 110 1.69 7.27 -5.74
CA LYS A 110 1.90 6.18 -4.80
C LYS A 110 2.20 4.92 -5.61
N ILE A 111 3.47 4.58 -5.74
CA ILE A 111 3.94 3.48 -6.62
C ILE A 111 3.60 2.09 -6.04
N THR A 112 3.03 2.03 -4.84
CA THR A 112 2.53 0.82 -4.18
C THR A 112 1.01 0.85 -3.93
N ASP A 113 0.27 1.67 -4.69
CA ASP A 113 -1.18 1.82 -4.50
C ASP A 113 -1.90 0.47 -4.65
N VAL A 114 -2.66 0.08 -3.63
CA VAL A 114 -3.42 -1.17 -3.59
C VAL A 114 -4.50 -1.24 -4.68
N ALA A 115 -4.94 -0.09 -5.21
CA ALA A 115 -5.87 -0.06 -6.34
C ALA A 115 -5.20 -0.48 -7.67
N ASP A 116 -3.87 -0.55 -7.72
CA ASP A 116 -3.12 -1.02 -8.89
C ASP A 116 -2.86 -2.52 -8.87
N ILE A 117 -3.20 -3.23 -7.79
CA ILE A 117 -3.07 -4.68 -7.64
C ILE A 117 -4.43 -5.28 -7.24
N MET A 118 -4.98 -6.17 -8.07
CA MET A 118 -6.26 -6.83 -7.80
C MET A 118 -6.15 -8.35 -7.89
N THR A 119 -6.94 -9.06 -7.11
CA THR A 119 -7.20 -10.51 -7.24
C THR A 119 -8.39 -10.77 -8.17
N ASN A 120 -8.57 -12.00 -8.65
CA ASN A 120 -9.76 -12.39 -9.44
C ASN A 120 -11.08 -12.02 -8.74
N ASP A 121 -11.17 -12.22 -7.43
CA ASP A 121 -12.41 -12.00 -6.68
C ASP A 121 -12.72 -10.52 -6.53
N GLU A 122 -11.69 -9.70 -6.27
CA GLU A 122 -11.81 -8.23 -6.27
C GLU A 122 -12.21 -7.72 -7.66
N LEU A 123 -11.64 -8.31 -8.72
CA LEU A 123 -11.98 -8.00 -10.10
C LEU A 123 -13.45 -8.30 -10.42
N GLU A 124 -13.87 -9.53 -10.14
CA GLU A 124 -15.21 -10.00 -10.39
C GLU A 124 -16.23 -9.26 -9.52
N PHE A 125 -15.85 -8.88 -8.29
CA PHE A 125 -16.66 -8.04 -7.42
C PHE A 125 -16.85 -6.64 -8.02
N ILE A 126 -15.77 -6.01 -8.51
CA ILE A 126 -15.84 -4.73 -9.21
C ILE A 126 -16.77 -4.90 -10.42
N ASP A 127 -16.54 -5.88 -11.31
CA ASP A 127 -17.40 -6.09 -12.49
C ASP A 127 -18.88 -6.33 -12.14
N ARG A 128 -19.17 -7.14 -11.12
CA ARG A 128 -20.56 -7.43 -10.65
C ARG A 128 -21.23 -6.25 -9.98
N GLN A 129 -20.49 -5.34 -9.36
CA GLN A 129 -21.01 -4.10 -8.79
C GLN A 129 -21.23 -3.00 -9.82
N GLY A 130 -20.98 -3.26 -11.11
CA GLY A 130 -20.89 -2.20 -12.13
C GLY A 130 -19.69 -1.28 -11.89
N GLY A 131 -18.67 -1.83 -11.23
CA GLY A 131 -17.54 -1.15 -10.62
C GLY A 131 -16.85 -0.23 -11.61
N GLY A 132 -16.91 1.06 -11.26
CA GLY A 132 -16.30 2.13 -12.02
C GLY A 132 -16.86 2.32 -13.42
N THR A 133 -18.06 1.83 -13.72
CA THR A 133 -18.73 2.27 -14.94
C THR A 133 -19.08 3.75 -14.77
N LEU A 134 -18.48 4.59 -15.60
CA LEU A 134 -18.91 5.97 -15.83
C LEU A 134 -20.39 6.07 -16.30
N TYR A 135 -21.11 4.94 -16.39
CA TYR A 135 -22.53 4.84 -16.70
C TYR A 135 -23.47 5.31 -15.57
N SER A 136 -22.99 5.48 -14.34
CA SER A 136 -23.79 6.16 -13.29
C SER A 136 -23.69 7.69 -13.36
N ASP A 137 -22.79 8.24 -14.18
CA ASP A 137 -22.63 9.69 -14.37
C ASP A 137 -23.50 10.18 -15.54
N LYS A 138 -24.33 11.21 -15.32
CA LYS A 138 -25.23 11.76 -16.34
C LYS A 138 -24.51 12.41 -17.53
N ASN A 139 -23.20 12.63 -17.42
CA ASN A 139 -22.33 13.17 -18.46
C ASN A 139 -21.78 12.10 -19.44
N TYR A 140 -22.21 10.84 -19.32
CA TYR A 140 -21.65 9.66 -20.01
C TYR A 140 -21.67 9.68 -21.55
N LYS A 141 -22.62 10.39 -22.19
CA LYS A 141 -22.73 10.45 -23.66
C LYS A 141 -21.44 10.93 -24.34
N ASP A 142 -20.58 11.64 -23.63
CA ASP A 142 -19.38 12.24 -24.20
C ASP A 142 -18.18 11.28 -24.34
N THR A 143 -18.21 10.12 -23.68
CA THR A 143 -17.11 9.12 -23.75
C THR A 143 -17.33 8.01 -24.78
N GLU A 144 -18.59 7.78 -25.16
CA GLU A 144 -18.97 6.89 -26.28
C GLU A 144 -18.32 7.36 -27.60
N TYR A 145 -18.02 8.65 -27.70
CA TYR A 145 -17.37 9.28 -28.84
C TYR A 145 -15.89 8.93 -29.03
N PHE A 146 -15.23 8.21 -28.13
CA PHE A 146 -13.84 7.75 -28.33
C PHE A 146 -13.76 6.29 -28.83
N ARG A 147 -14.90 5.59 -28.94
CA ARG A 147 -14.99 4.18 -29.37
C ARG A 147 -14.37 3.92 -30.75
N TRP A 148 -14.48 4.86 -31.70
CA TRP A 148 -14.02 4.67 -33.08
C TRP A 148 -12.49 4.56 -33.25
N MET A 149 -11.69 5.20 -32.39
CA MET A 149 -10.21 5.07 -32.43
C MET A 149 -9.74 3.71 -31.92
N PHE A 150 -10.63 2.95 -31.28
CA PHE A 150 -10.32 1.71 -30.59
C PHE A 150 -11.45 0.68 -30.77
N SER A 151 -12.17 0.68 -31.88
CA SER A 151 -13.36 -0.17 -32.12
C SER A 151 -13.03 -1.66 -32.03
N ALA A 152 -11.88 -2.06 -32.59
CA ALA A 152 -11.32 -3.40 -32.46
C ALA A 152 -11.16 -3.84 -31.00
N LYS A 153 -11.04 -2.91 -30.05
CA LYS A 153 -10.82 -3.16 -28.63
C LYS A 153 -12.04 -3.67 -27.89
N GLU A 154 -13.25 -3.46 -28.41
CA GLU A 154 -14.49 -3.94 -27.77
C GLU A 154 -14.67 -5.45 -27.84
N GLN A 155 -14.16 -6.06 -28.91
CA GLN A 155 -14.04 -7.52 -29.01
C GLN A 155 -13.03 -8.10 -28.00
N PHE A 156 -12.18 -7.25 -27.39
CA PHE A 156 -11.08 -7.65 -26.52
C PHE A 156 -11.13 -6.94 -25.14
N GLU A 157 -12.29 -6.47 -24.67
CA GLU A 157 -12.45 -5.86 -23.34
C GLU A 157 -12.34 -6.92 -22.22
N GLY A 158 -11.61 -6.61 -21.14
CA GLY A 158 -11.50 -7.49 -19.97
C GLY A 158 -10.86 -8.85 -20.28
N TYR A 159 -10.03 -8.90 -21.31
CA TYR A 159 -9.69 -10.12 -22.03
C TYR A 159 -9.12 -11.25 -21.16
N TRP A 160 -8.37 -11.01 -20.07
CA TRP A 160 -7.93 -12.12 -19.20
C TRP A 160 -9.08 -12.85 -18.49
N GLU A 161 -10.15 -12.14 -18.14
CA GLU A 161 -11.40 -12.76 -17.65
C GLU A 161 -12.42 -12.98 -18.77
N GLY A 162 -12.03 -12.69 -20.02
CA GLY A 162 -12.78 -13.03 -21.21
C GLY A 162 -12.99 -14.53 -21.33
N TYR A 163 -14.12 -14.91 -21.93
CA TYR A 163 -14.52 -16.30 -22.07
C TYR A 163 -14.03 -16.86 -23.40
N ASP A 164 -13.23 -17.92 -23.34
CA ASP A 164 -12.87 -18.70 -24.51
C ASP A 164 -14.07 -19.49 -25.00
N ASN A 165 -14.52 -19.18 -26.22
CA ASN A 165 -15.62 -19.89 -26.85
C ASN A 165 -15.25 -21.34 -27.21
N VAL A 166 -13.96 -21.69 -27.34
CA VAL A 166 -13.52 -23.04 -27.68
C VAL A 166 -13.44 -23.93 -26.43
N SER A 167 -12.59 -23.57 -25.45
CA SER A 167 -12.40 -24.35 -24.22
C SER A 167 -13.52 -24.19 -23.20
N LYS A 168 -14.42 -23.21 -23.39
CA LYS A 168 -15.50 -22.87 -22.45
C LYS A 168 -14.97 -22.47 -21.07
N LYS A 169 -13.79 -21.82 -21.02
CA LYS A 169 -13.11 -21.35 -19.81
C LYS A 169 -12.73 -19.88 -19.93
N ARG A 170 -12.47 -19.23 -18.79
CA ARG A 170 -11.84 -17.90 -18.80
C ARG A 170 -10.37 -18.02 -19.21
N TYR A 171 -9.83 -17.03 -19.92
CA TYR A 171 -8.42 -17.07 -20.33
C TYR A 171 -7.47 -17.21 -19.13
N SER A 172 -7.71 -16.48 -18.04
CA SER A 172 -6.93 -16.60 -16.80
C SER A 172 -6.94 -18.00 -16.20
N GLN A 173 -8.04 -18.75 -16.39
CA GLN A 173 -8.16 -20.12 -15.93
C GLN A 173 -7.22 -21.06 -16.68
N ILE A 174 -7.06 -20.87 -17.99
CA ILE A 174 -6.16 -21.69 -18.81
C ILE A 174 -4.71 -21.52 -18.33
N PHE A 175 -4.29 -20.29 -18.05
CA PHE A 175 -2.97 -20.00 -17.47
C PHE A 175 -2.80 -20.60 -16.07
N LYS A 176 -3.79 -20.43 -15.19
CA LYS A 176 -3.76 -21.01 -13.82
C LYS A 176 -3.61 -22.52 -13.84
N GLU A 177 -4.32 -23.20 -14.74
CA GLU A 177 -4.22 -24.66 -14.91
C GLU A 177 -2.86 -25.07 -15.47
N TYR A 178 -2.33 -24.34 -16.46
CA TYR A 178 -1.06 -24.66 -17.09
C TYR A 178 0.17 -24.43 -16.19
N PHE A 179 0.13 -23.39 -15.35
CA PHE A 179 1.22 -23.01 -14.44
C PHE A 179 0.99 -23.41 -12.98
N HIS A 180 0.03 -24.30 -12.71
CA HIS A 180 -0.26 -24.85 -11.37
C HIS A 180 -0.58 -23.78 -10.31
N ALA A 181 -1.32 -22.74 -10.70
CA ALA A 181 -1.69 -21.60 -9.84
C ALA A 181 -3.20 -21.63 -9.48
N GLN A 182 -3.66 -22.73 -8.91
CA GLN A 182 -5.10 -22.94 -8.69
C GLN A 182 -5.65 -21.94 -7.67
N GLY A 183 -6.43 -20.97 -8.16
CA GLY A 183 -7.03 -19.90 -7.36
C GLY A 183 -6.18 -18.62 -7.23
N ASN A 184 -4.95 -18.64 -7.74
CA ASN A 184 -3.96 -17.60 -7.50
C ASN A 184 -3.64 -16.80 -8.77
N ALA A 185 -4.62 -16.06 -9.30
CA ALA A 185 -4.34 -15.06 -10.32
C ALA A 185 -4.54 -13.64 -9.81
N HIS A 186 -3.61 -12.77 -10.19
CA HIS A 186 -3.51 -11.39 -9.77
C HIS A 186 -3.36 -10.51 -11.01
N PHE A 187 -3.79 -9.27 -10.91
CA PHE A 187 -3.76 -8.29 -11.98
C PHE A 187 -3.03 -7.06 -11.49
N ILE A 188 -1.99 -6.66 -12.21
CA ILE A 188 -1.27 -5.42 -11.94
C ILE A 188 -1.56 -4.45 -13.07
N ASN A 189 -1.93 -3.22 -12.70
CA ASN A 189 -2.19 -2.18 -13.67
C ASN A 189 -0.90 -1.78 -14.40
N GLY A 190 -0.97 -1.52 -15.70
CA GLY A 190 0.24 -1.33 -16.50
C GLY A 190 0.23 -0.18 -17.51
N SER A 191 -0.81 0.66 -17.52
CA SER A 191 -0.91 1.79 -18.46
C SER A 191 -0.40 3.10 -17.85
N HIS A 192 0.38 3.84 -18.64
CA HIS A 192 0.86 5.19 -18.34
C HIS A 192 0.71 6.11 -19.58
N GLY A 193 -0.33 5.90 -20.39
CA GLY A 193 -0.57 6.67 -21.63
C GLY A 193 0.50 6.47 -22.72
N LEU A 194 0.29 7.05 -23.90
CA LEU A 194 1.19 6.89 -25.07
C LEU A 194 2.58 7.53 -24.89
N GLN A 195 2.74 8.45 -23.93
CA GLN A 195 3.98 9.21 -23.74
C GLN A 195 4.91 8.67 -22.65
N SER A 196 4.48 7.68 -21.87
CA SER A 196 5.33 7.06 -20.84
C SER A 196 6.38 6.13 -21.45
N SER A 197 7.61 6.19 -20.94
CA SER A 197 8.74 5.40 -21.44
C SER A 197 8.65 3.93 -20.98
N GLY A 198 9.21 3.00 -21.76
CA GLY A 198 9.32 1.61 -21.32
C GLY A 198 10.16 1.48 -20.05
N ALA A 199 11.20 2.29 -19.93
CA ALA A 199 12.10 2.29 -18.78
C ALA A 199 11.41 2.70 -17.46
N HIS A 200 10.64 3.79 -17.45
CA HIS A 200 9.89 4.22 -16.27
C HIS A 200 8.88 3.17 -15.83
N ARG A 201 8.20 2.53 -16.79
CA ARG A 201 7.27 1.43 -16.49
C ARG A 201 7.95 0.20 -15.89
N VAL A 202 9.17 -0.13 -16.31
CA VAL A 202 9.96 -1.19 -15.67
C VAL A 202 10.23 -0.82 -14.21
N GLU A 203 10.70 0.39 -13.95
CA GLU A 203 11.02 0.89 -12.61
C GLU A 203 9.83 0.82 -11.64
N HIS A 204 8.70 1.32 -12.12
CA HIS A 204 7.41 1.23 -11.46
C HIS A 204 6.96 -0.22 -11.21
N GLY A 205 7.17 -1.10 -12.18
CA GLY A 205 6.93 -2.53 -12.04
C GLY A 205 7.73 -3.15 -10.89
N ILE A 206 8.97 -2.71 -10.63
CA ILE A 206 9.79 -3.21 -9.52
C ILE A 206 9.08 -2.98 -8.18
N ALA A 207 8.59 -1.76 -7.96
CA ALA A 207 7.90 -1.40 -6.72
C ALA A 207 6.60 -2.20 -6.54
N GLN A 208 5.80 -2.35 -7.60
CA GLN A 208 4.56 -3.11 -7.57
C GLN A 208 4.80 -4.62 -7.37
N GLY A 209 5.80 -5.19 -8.04
CA GLY A 209 6.19 -6.58 -7.86
C GLY A 209 6.65 -6.89 -6.44
N TYR A 210 7.45 -5.99 -5.84
CA TYR A 210 7.86 -6.10 -4.44
C TYR A 210 6.67 -5.98 -3.49
N SER A 211 5.78 -5.00 -3.73
CA SER A 211 4.55 -4.79 -2.95
C SER A 211 3.66 -6.04 -2.96
N TRP A 212 3.38 -6.57 -4.15
CA TRP A 212 2.63 -7.80 -4.32
C TRP A 212 3.30 -8.98 -3.61
N ALA A 213 4.60 -9.18 -3.80
CA ALA A 213 5.34 -10.30 -3.23
C ALA A 213 5.26 -10.29 -1.69
N ARG A 214 5.44 -9.12 -1.10
CA ARG A 214 5.36 -8.92 0.36
C ARG A 214 3.96 -9.14 0.92
N GLN A 215 2.91 -8.76 0.19
CA GLN A 215 1.53 -8.81 0.69
C GLN A 215 0.79 -10.12 0.37
N LYS A 216 1.12 -10.78 -0.75
CA LYS A 216 0.27 -11.85 -1.33
C LYS A 216 1.01 -13.18 -1.56
N TRP A 217 2.29 -13.18 -1.96
CA TRP A 217 2.99 -14.42 -2.35
C TRP A 217 3.12 -15.44 -1.21
N ASN A 218 3.25 -14.93 0.02
CA ASN A 218 3.20 -15.73 1.25
C ASN A 218 4.25 -16.87 1.26
N ILE A 219 5.48 -16.56 0.82
CA ILE A 219 6.66 -17.40 1.10
C ILE A 219 7.19 -17.09 2.51
N LYS A 220 7.97 -17.99 3.09
CA LYS A 220 8.61 -17.82 4.40
C LYS A 220 10.13 -17.71 4.27
N GLU A 221 10.78 -17.23 5.33
CA GLU A 221 12.23 -17.10 5.33
C GLU A 221 12.89 -18.47 5.18
N LYS A 222 13.97 -18.56 4.40
CA LYS A 222 14.70 -19.82 4.20
C LYS A 222 15.07 -20.47 5.54
N LYS A 223 15.55 -19.69 6.50
CA LYS A 223 15.94 -20.17 7.84
C LYS A 223 14.77 -20.76 8.64
N GLU A 224 13.55 -20.23 8.47
CA GLU A 224 12.35 -20.75 9.13
C GLU A 224 11.98 -22.11 8.53
N ILE A 225 11.99 -22.20 7.20
CA ILE A 225 11.63 -23.41 6.46
C ILE A 225 12.64 -24.54 6.70
N GLU A 226 13.93 -24.23 6.70
CA GLU A 226 14.99 -25.20 7.00
C GLU A 226 14.84 -25.82 8.40
N LYS A 227 14.36 -25.06 9.40
CA LYS A 227 14.09 -25.59 10.75
C LYS A 227 12.83 -26.46 10.80
N LEU A 228 11.84 -26.18 9.97
CA LEU A 228 10.54 -26.85 10.02
C LEU A 228 10.49 -28.09 9.12
N LYS A 229 11.20 -28.11 8.00
CA LYS A 229 11.09 -29.17 6.97
C LYS A 229 11.43 -30.57 7.48
N GLU A 230 12.34 -30.68 8.47
CA GLU A 230 12.71 -31.98 9.07
C GLU A 230 11.56 -32.57 9.91
N LYS A 231 10.77 -31.71 10.55
CA LYS A 231 9.62 -32.12 11.38
C LYS A 231 8.34 -32.23 10.58
N ASN A 232 8.22 -31.42 9.54
CA ASN A 232 7.08 -31.37 8.66
C ASN A 232 7.54 -31.01 7.22
N PRO A 233 7.69 -32.00 6.33
CA PRO A 233 8.06 -31.77 4.93
C PRO A 233 7.10 -30.83 4.19
N GLY A 234 5.83 -30.78 4.60
CA GLY A 234 4.83 -29.86 4.06
C GLY A 234 5.19 -28.38 4.20
N ALA A 235 6.09 -28.01 5.11
CA ALA A 235 6.59 -26.65 5.24
C ALA A 235 7.20 -26.12 3.92
N LEU A 236 7.78 -26.99 3.09
CA LEU A 236 8.34 -26.61 1.78
C LEU A 236 7.29 -26.00 0.83
N SER A 237 5.99 -26.18 1.06
CA SER A 237 4.91 -25.49 0.31
C SER A 237 4.97 -23.96 0.43
N TYR A 238 5.75 -23.42 1.37
CA TYR A 238 5.98 -22.00 1.58
C TYR A 238 7.36 -21.53 1.09
N SER A 239 8.05 -22.36 0.32
CA SER A 239 9.29 -22.01 -0.37
C SER A 239 9.01 -21.59 -1.82
N PRO A 240 9.88 -20.76 -2.44
CA PRO A 240 9.74 -20.38 -3.84
C PRO A 240 9.67 -21.56 -4.79
N GLN A 241 10.41 -22.65 -4.54
CA GLN A 241 10.41 -23.82 -5.44
C GLN A 241 9.04 -24.54 -5.53
N TYR A 242 8.19 -24.41 -4.50
CA TYR A 242 6.81 -24.92 -4.52
C TYR A 242 5.76 -23.83 -4.78
N LYS A 243 6.20 -22.57 -4.93
CA LYS A 243 5.34 -21.41 -5.22
C LYS A 243 5.87 -20.61 -6.42
N PRO A 244 5.96 -21.23 -7.61
CA PRO A 244 6.45 -20.54 -8.79
C PRO A 244 5.56 -19.40 -9.21
N VAL A 245 6.17 -18.33 -9.73
CA VAL A 245 5.43 -17.15 -10.20
C VAL A 245 5.55 -17.05 -11.72
N THR A 246 4.42 -16.85 -12.38
CA THR A 246 4.37 -16.55 -13.81
C THR A 246 3.86 -15.14 -14.02
N VAL A 247 4.65 -14.28 -14.67
CA VAL A 247 4.26 -12.90 -14.98
C VAL A 247 3.96 -12.79 -16.47
N VAL A 248 2.77 -12.29 -16.80
CA VAL A 248 2.27 -12.18 -18.18
C VAL A 248 1.99 -10.71 -18.47
N GLY A 249 2.74 -10.10 -19.38
CA GLY A 249 2.56 -8.72 -19.79
C GLY A 249 2.01 -8.63 -21.20
N HIS A 250 0.96 -7.82 -21.39
CA HIS A 250 0.46 -7.45 -22.73
C HIS A 250 0.68 -5.96 -23.00
N SER A 251 1.04 -5.60 -24.24
CA SER A 251 1.14 -4.19 -24.66
C SER A 251 2.08 -3.40 -23.74
N GLN A 252 1.65 -2.25 -23.21
CA GLN A 252 2.43 -1.46 -22.25
C GLN A 252 2.76 -2.21 -20.95
N GLY A 253 1.94 -3.21 -20.60
CA GLY A 253 2.17 -4.11 -19.47
C GLY A 253 3.37 -5.03 -19.61
N ALA A 254 3.95 -5.18 -20.82
CA ALA A 254 5.19 -5.91 -20.99
C ALA A 254 6.34 -5.27 -20.18
N ALA A 255 6.45 -3.94 -20.20
CA ALA A 255 7.47 -3.24 -19.42
C ALA A 255 7.25 -3.40 -17.91
N ILE A 256 6.00 -3.29 -17.47
CA ILE A 256 5.60 -3.48 -16.06
C ILE A 256 5.89 -4.92 -15.63
N ALA A 257 5.56 -5.92 -16.44
CA ALA A 257 5.82 -7.34 -16.17
C ALA A 257 7.31 -7.60 -15.93
N ALA A 258 8.17 -6.98 -16.75
CA ALA A 258 9.61 -7.12 -16.59
C ALA A 258 10.11 -6.53 -15.25
N GLY A 259 9.58 -5.37 -14.86
CA GLY A 259 9.82 -4.78 -13.53
C GLY A 259 9.26 -5.62 -12.38
N VAL A 260 8.02 -6.08 -12.48
CA VAL A 260 7.32 -6.91 -11.48
C VAL A 260 8.13 -8.17 -11.17
N ALA A 261 8.69 -8.80 -12.21
CA ALA A 261 9.58 -9.94 -12.04
C ALA A 261 10.79 -9.61 -11.16
N LEU A 262 11.46 -8.47 -11.36
CA LEU A 262 12.59 -8.05 -10.51
C LEU A 262 12.18 -7.78 -9.06
N GLY A 263 11.05 -7.12 -8.84
CA GLY A 263 10.54 -6.85 -7.50
C GLY A 263 10.30 -8.14 -6.69
N ILE A 264 9.73 -9.16 -7.35
CA ILE A 264 9.52 -10.50 -6.78
C ILE A 264 10.85 -11.19 -6.48
N ILE A 265 11.79 -11.16 -7.43
CA ILE A 265 13.14 -11.73 -7.26
C ILE A 265 13.85 -11.08 -6.06
N TYR A 266 13.77 -9.75 -5.94
CA TYR A 266 14.36 -9.01 -4.83
C TYR A 266 13.73 -9.40 -3.49
N TYR A 267 12.41 -9.54 -3.42
CA TYR A 267 11.74 -9.98 -2.19
C TYR A 267 12.22 -11.38 -1.75
N ALA A 268 12.37 -12.32 -2.67
CA ALA A 268 12.91 -13.65 -2.35
C ALA A 268 14.36 -13.60 -1.85
N TYR A 269 15.19 -12.73 -2.43
CA TYR A 269 16.55 -12.46 -1.96
C TYR A 269 16.55 -12.01 -0.50
N GLU A 270 15.67 -11.07 -0.11
CA GLU A 270 15.54 -10.62 1.29
C GLU A 270 15.08 -11.73 2.23
N MET A 271 14.23 -12.64 1.76
CA MET A 271 13.77 -13.81 2.50
C MET A 271 14.86 -14.91 2.63
N GLY A 272 16.05 -14.67 2.07
CA GLY A 272 17.23 -15.54 2.17
C GLY A 272 17.25 -16.68 1.16
N TRP A 273 16.40 -16.65 0.13
CA TRP A 273 16.40 -17.66 -0.94
C TRP A 273 17.43 -17.30 -2.01
N GLU A 274 18.21 -18.29 -2.45
CA GLU A 274 19.30 -18.09 -3.43
C GLU A 274 18.81 -18.14 -4.88
N GLU A 275 17.76 -18.90 -5.14
CA GLU A 275 17.19 -19.10 -6.46
C GLU A 275 15.65 -19.14 -6.37
N ILE A 276 14.97 -18.70 -7.43
CA ILE A 276 13.52 -18.81 -7.54
C ILE A 276 13.07 -19.27 -8.93
N PRO A 277 11.93 -19.95 -9.02
CA PRO A 277 11.27 -20.22 -10.29
C PRO A 277 10.37 -19.04 -10.70
N ILE A 278 10.72 -18.41 -11.83
CA ILE A 278 9.93 -17.35 -12.44
C ILE A 278 9.80 -17.58 -13.95
N ASN A 279 8.58 -17.43 -14.47
CA ASN A 279 8.28 -17.48 -15.90
C ASN A 279 7.83 -16.09 -16.35
N ILE A 280 8.24 -15.64 -17.54
CA ILE A 280 7.78 -14.37 -18.11
C ILE A 280 7.19 -14.59 -19.50
N LEU A 281 6.01 -14.03 -19.75
CA LEU A 281 5.36 -14.04 -21.06
C LEU A 281 5.07 -12.62 -21.50
N PHE A 282 5.49 -12.28 -22.71
CA PHE A 282 5.32 -10.97 -23.30
C PHE A 282 4.47 -11.07 -24.58
N LEU A 283 3.32 -10.40 -24.61
CA LEU A 283 2.34 -10.59 -25.68
C LEU A 283 1.98 -9.24 -26.31
N GLY A 284 1.96 -9.17 -27.65
CA GLY A 284 1.66 -7.91 -28.38
C GLY A 284 2.51 -6.77 -27.83
N THR A 285 3.83 -6.94 -27.82
CA THR A 285 4.72 -6.10 -27.01
C THR A 285 4.92 -4.72 -27.59
N HIS A 286 4.86 -3.72 -26.70
CA HIS A 286 5.41 -2.40 -26.97
C HIS A 286 6.76 -2.25 -26.28
N GLN A 287 7.79 -1.89 -27.04
CA GLN A 287 9.03 -1.35 -26.51
C GLN A 287 9.07 0.16 -26.78
N PRO A 288 8.57 1.02 -25.89
CA PRO A 288 8.75 2.47 -26.05
C PRO A 288 10.21 2.81 -25.74
N GLN A 289 11.10 2.59 -26.70
CA GLN A 289 12.24 3.49 -26.85
C GLN A 289 11.71 4.80 -27.42
N GLY A 290 12.19 5.93 -26.91
CA GLY A 290 11.86 7.22 -27.48
C GLY A 290 12.11 7.25 -29.00
N LEU A 291 11.16 7.81 -29.77
CA LEU A 291 11.46 8.30 -31.11
C LEU A 291 12.21 9.63 -30.94
N TYR A 292 13.45 9.69 -31.42
CA TYR A 292 14.28 10.90 -31.35
C TYR A 292 15.09 11.09 -32.63
N GLY A 293 15.50 12.33 -32.88
CA GLY A 293 16.37 12.68 -34.00
C GLY A 293 15.84 12.24 -35.36
N LYS A 294 16.73 11.71 -36.21
CA LYS A 294 16.42 11.35 -37.61
C LYS A 294 15.35 10.26 -37.74
N ASP A 295 15.24 9.38 -36.76
CA ASP A 295 14.28 8.28 -36.80
C ASP A 295 12.86 8.78 -36.50
N TYR A 296 12.73 9.79 -35.63
CA TYR A 296 11.47 10.50 -35.44
C TYR A 296 11.03 11.24 -36.70
N GLU A 297 11.96 11.97 -37.33
CA GLU A 297 11.65 12.67 -38.59
C GLU A 297 11.31 11.70 -39.72
N SER A 298 11.94 10.52 -39.76
CA SER A 298 11.60 9.46 -40.74
C SER A 298 10.22 8.86 -40.49
N PHE A 299 9.87 8.55 -39.23
CA PHE A 299 8.52 8.09 -38.85
C PHE A 299 7.44 9.14 -39.19
N LYS A 300 7.71 10.41 -38.90
CA LYS A 300 6.86 11.55 -39.23
C LYS A 300 6.66 11.68 -40.75
N SER A 301 7.71 11.50 -41.54
CA SER A 301 7.65 11.54 -43.00
C SER A 301 6.87 10.35 -43.58
N TYR A 302 7.05 9.15 -43.01
CA TYR A 302 6.45 7.91 -43.50
C TYR A 302 4.94 7.78 -43.22
N TYR A 303 4.47 8.18 -42.02
CA TYR A 303 3.07 8.02 -41.62
C TYR A 303 2.25 9.33 -41.60
N PHE A 304 2.89 10.50 -41.48
CA PHE A 304 2.21 11.72 -41.03
C PHE A 304 2.31 12.93 -41.95
N GLU A 305 3.35 13.06 -42.77
CA GLU A 305 3.65 14.30 -43.49
C GLU A 305 2.53 14.80 -44.41
N ASP A 306 1.73 13.91 -45.02
CA ASP A 306 0.75 14.36 -46.00
C ASP A 306 -0.66 14.60 -45.43
N PHE A 307 -1.08 13.83 -44.44
CA PHE A 307 -2.41 14.00 -43.83
C PHE A 307 -2.44 15.09 -42.76
N ILE A 308 -1.37 15.18 -41.95
CA ILE A 308 -1.31 16.12 -40.82
C ILE A 308 -1.02 17.54 -41.31
N ASN A 309 -0.11 17.72 -42.28
CA ASN A 309 0.35 19.05 -42.72
C ASN A 309 -0.76 20.00 -43.22
N GLU A 310 -1.95 19.49 -43.54
CA GLU A 310 -3.03 20.31 -44.09
C GLU A 310 -4.28 20.45 -43.19
N TRP A 311 -4.59 19.53 -42.25
CA TRP A 311 -5.84 19.61 -41.43
C TRP A 311 -5.66 19.65 -39.92
N VAL A 312 -4.52 19.18 -39.42
CA VAL A 312 -4.43 18.67 -38.05
C VAL A 312 -3.28 19.32 -37.27
N LEU A 313 -2.39 20.06 -37.95
CA LEU A 313 -1.16 20.60 -37.37
C LEU A 313 -1.39 21.55 -36.18
N GLU A 314 -2.27 22.54 -36.20
CA GLU A 314 -2.18 23.51 -35.08
C GLU A 314 -2.52 22.94 -33.69
N TRP A 315 -3.19 21.79 -33.59
CA TRP A 315 -3.50 21.18 -32.30
C TRP A 315 -2.82 19.81 -32.07
N LEU A 316 -2.79 18.91 -33.07
CA LEU A 316 -2.00 17.68 -32.92
C LEU A 316 -0.51 17.90 -33.20
N ALA A 317 -0.09 18.89 -33.99
CA ALA A 317 1.33 19.19 -34.04
C ALA A 317 1.78 19.60 -32.64
N ASP A 318 1.07 20.40 -31.86
CA ASP A 318 1.45 20.64 -30.45
C ASP A 318 1.57 19.35 -29.58
N ILE A 319 0.83 18.31 -29.94
CA ILE A 319 0.96 16.96 -29.35
C ILE A 319 2.23 16.22 -29.82
N PHE A 320 2.71 16.50 -31.04
CA PHE A 320 3.83 15.83 -31.71
C PHE A 320 5.02 16.75 -32.08
N THR A 321 5.06 18.03 -31.69
CA THR A 321 6.09 19.03 -32.08
C THR A 321 7.16 19.15 -31.02
N ASN A 322 6.78 18.88 -29.78
CA ASN A 322 7.72 18.81 -28.68
C ASN A 322 8.43 17.45 -28.78
N GLU A 323 9.76 17.46 -28.71
CA GLU A 323 10.60 16.27 -28.55
C GLU A 323 10.25 15.60 -27.20
N LYS A 324 9.14 14.84 -27.14
CA LYS A 324 8.48 14.45 -25.88
C LYS A 324 8.85 13.07 -25.35
N LEU A 325 9.83 12.39 -25.94
CA LEU A 325 10.35 11.14 -25.40
C LEU A 325 11.76 11.38 -24.87
N TYR A 326 11.85 11.83 -23.61
CA TYR A 326 13.11 12.14 -22.94
C TYR A 326 13.90 10.91 -22.47
N GLN A 327 13.46 9.69 -22.80
CA GLN A 327 14.17 8.47 -22.45
C GLN A 327 14.42 7.56 -23.66
N ASN A 328 15.70 7.31 -23.92
CA ASN A 328 16.22 6.48 -25.01
C ASN A 328 16.19 4.97 -24.73
N LYS A 329 15.56 4.52 -23.63
CA LYS A 329 15.61 3.13 -23.16
C LYS A 329 14.23 2.47 -23.16
N GLY A 330 14.12 1.35 -23.85
CA GLY A 330 12.99 0.43 -23.79
C GLY A 330 13.23 -0.64 -22.73
N ILE A 331 12.48 -1.75 -22.82
CA ILE A 331 12.58 -2.87 -21.86
C ILE A 331 14.00 -3.45 -21.86
N TYR A 332 14.55 -3.72 -23.04
CA TYR A 332 15.87 -4.34 -23.20
C TYR A 332 16.99 -3.47 -22.60
N GLU A 333 17.06 -2.19 -22.97
CA GLU A 333 18.11 -1.29 -22.49
C GLU A 333 17.99 -1.05 -20.99
N LYS A 334 16.77 -0.83 -20.48
CA LYS A 334 16.58 -0.51 -19.08
C LYS A 334 17.01 -1.66 -18.18
N MET A 335 16.79 -2.89 -18.60
CA MET A 335 17.08 -4.00 -17.70
C MET A 335 18.49 -4.55 -17.87
N ASN A 336 19.16 -4.32 -19.01
CA ASN A 336 20.62 -4.39 -19.05
C ASN A 336 21.26 -3.35 -18.13
N GLU A 337 20.73 -2.12 -18.08
CA GLU A 337 21.20 -1.12 -17.12
C GLU A 337 20.99 -1.59 -15.67
N LEU A 338 19.81 -2.13 -15.33
CA LEU A 338 19.50 -2.56 -13.96
C LEU A 338 20.26 -3.82 -13.53
N LEU A 339 20.63 -4.72 -14.46
CA LEU A 339 21.23 -6.03 -14.17
C LEU A 339 22.71 -6.15 -14.58
N GLY A 340 23.26 -5.15 -15.28
CA GLY A 340 24.62 -5.14 -15.85
C GLY A 340 24.70 -5.73 -17.27
N ASP A 341 25.74 -5.34 -18.02
CA ASP A 341 25.97 -5.60 -19.47
C ASP A 341 26.21 -7.07 -19.89
N ASN A 342 25.48 -8.04 -19.31
CA ASN A 342 25.42 -9.42 -19.77
C ASN A 342 23.95 -9.88 -19.88
N SER A 343 23.27 -9.23 -20.83
CA SER A 343 21.96 -9.52 -21.44
C SER A 343 20.86 -10.12 -20.53
N TRP A 344 20.66 -9.60 -19.30
CA TRP A 344 19.63 -9.97 -18.31
C TRP A 344 19.92 -11.07 -17.29
N GLY A 345 21.19 -11.40 -17.01
CA GLY A 345 21.55 -12.20 -15.83
C GLY A 345 20.91 -13.61 -15.77
N GLY A 346 20.52 -14.17 -16.91
CA GLY A 346 19.82 -15.46 -17.02
C GLY A 346 18.29 -15.39 -16.96
N LEU A 347 17.70 -14.24 -16.57
CA LEU A 347 16.25 -14.05 -16.52
C LEU A 347 15.60 -14.08 -17.91
N ILE A 348 16.29 -13.55 -18.93
CA ILE A 348 15.81 -13.59 -20.32
C ILE A 348 15.56 -15.01 -20.83
N ASN A 349 16.31 -16.00 -20.31
CA ASN A 349 16.15 -17.40 -20.67
C ASN A 349 14.86 -18.02 -20.09
N ARG A 350 14.13 -17.27 -19.25
CA ARG A 350 12.82 -17.66 -18.72
C ARG A 350 11.66 -16.89 -19.37
N ALA A 351 11.95 -16.07 -20.38
CA ALA A 351 10.98 -15.25 -21.08
C ALA A 351 10.62 -15.85 -22.45
N VAL A 352 9.33 -15.80 -22.78
CA VAL A 352 8.79 -16.07 -24.12
C VAL A 352 8.01 -14.84 -24.57
N GLN A 353 8.05 -14.55 -25.88
CA GLN A 353 7.21 -13.51 -26.47
C GLN A 353 6.41 -13.98 -27.67
N PHE A 354 5.32 -13.29 -27.98
CA PHE A 354 4.57 -13.43 -29.22
C PHE A 354 3.99 -12.08 -29.66
N THR A 355 4.39 -11.60 -30.83
CA THR A 355 3.90 -10.36 -31.44
C THR A 355 3.76 -10.55 -32.95
N PHE A 356 2.66 -10.07 -33.54
CA PHE A 356 2.51 -10.08 -35.00
C PHE A 356 3.32 -8.94 -35.64
N PRO A 357 3.96 -9.14 -36.80
CA PRO A 357 4.68 -8.09 -37.52
C PRO A 357 3.85 -6.85 -37.89
N ASN A 358 2.54 -7.00 -38.10
CA ASN A 358 1.65 -5.87 -38.38
C ASN A 358 1.14 -5.13 -37.13
N ASP A 359 1.53 -5.54 -35.92
CA ASP A 359 1.44 -4.71 -34.70
C ASP A 359 2.38 -3.47 -34.78
N ARG A 360 3.39 -3.51 -35.66
CA ARG A 360 4.51 -2.56 -35.68
C ARG A 360 4.20 -1.18 -36.28
N ALA A 361 2.98 -0.92 -36.74
CA ALA A 361 2.73 0.08 -37.79
C ALA A 361 1.83 1.28 -37.50
N LEU A 362 1.44 1.53 -36.25
CA LEU A 362 0.76 2.79 -35.90
C LEU A 362 0.91 3.12 -34.42
N PHE A 363 0.82 4.44 -34.10
CA PHE A 363 0.73 5.22 -32.83
C PHE A 363 1.21 4.64 -31.47
N VAL A 364 1.59 3.39 -31.38
CA VAL A 364 1.59 2.63 -30.13
C VAL A 364 2.95 2.02 -29.81
N THR A 365 3.97 2.08 -30.69
CA THR A 365 5.42 2.29 -30.36
C THR A 365 6.38 1.70 -31.40
N ARG A 366 7.65 2.12 -31.28
CA ARG A 366 8.74 2.07 -32.25
C ARG A 366 9.36 0.69 -32.52
N MET A 367 9.16 -0.33 -31.70
CA MET A 367 9.98 -1.54 -31.84
C MET A 367 9.15 -2.77 -31.50
N GLY A 368 9.24 -3.76 -32.39
CA GLY A 368 8.52 -5.01 -32.32
C GLY A 368 8.96 -5.85 -31.13
N ASP A 369 9.55 -6.98 -31.43
CA ASP A 369 9.89 -7.98 -30.43
C ASP A 369 11.10 -7.56 -29.55
N ILE A 370 11.07 -7.94 -28.28
CA ILE A 370 12.16 -7.72 -27.33
C ILE A 370 13.40 -8.50 -27.80
N PRO A 371 14.56 -7.85 -28.00
CA PRO A 371 15.78 -8.53 -28.42
C PRO A 371 16.15 -9.71 -27.51
N TYR A 372 16.59 -10.81 -28.13
CA TYR A 372 17.07 -12.05 -27.48
C TYR A 372 16.04 -12.84 -26.65
N VAL A 373 14.80 -12.35 -26.49
CA VAL A 373 13.71 -13.15 -25.92
C VAL A 373 13.24 -14.17 -26.96
N LYS A 374 13.04 -15.42 -26.55
CA LYS A 374 12.51 -16.48 -27.43
C LYS A 374 11.15 -16.06 -27.99
N ASN A 375 11.04 -16.01 -29.31
CA ASN A 375 9.85 -15.52 -29.99
C ASN A 375 9.06 -16.66 -30.62
N ALA A 376 7.83 -16.87 -30.14
CA ALA A 376 6.90 -17.88 -30.63
C ALA A 376 6.30 -17.55 -32.00
N CYS A 377 6.36 -16.27 -32.42
CA CYS A 377 5.97 -15.82 -33.75
C CYS A 377 7.09 -16.09 -34.78
N ASN A 378 8.35 -15.69 -34.55
CA ASN A 378 9.47 -15.93 -35.46
C ASN A 378 10.84 -16.04 -34.74
N GLU A 379 11.58 -17.13 -34.95
CA GLU A 379 12.91 -17.33 -34.36
C GLU A 379 14.02 -16.50 -35.01
N LYS A 380 13.84 -15.95 -36.23
CA LYS A 380 14.94 -15.38 -37.03
C LYS A 380 14.86 -13.90 -37.46
N ASP A 381 13.73 -13.21 -37.39
CA ASP A 381 13.61 -11.84 -37.95
C ASP A 381 13.03 -10.85 -36.94
N ASN A 382 13.86 -9.92 -36.43
CA ASN A 382 13.48 -9.13 -35.25
C ASN A 382 13.84 -7.64 -35.27
N LEU A 383 14.13 -7.02 -36.42
CA LEU A 383 14.55 -5.60 -36.45
C LEU A 383 13.87 -4.71 -37.50
N TYR A 384 12.94 -5.23 -38.31
CA TYR A 384 12.29 -4.41 -39.33
C TYR A 384 11.18 -3.55 -38.70
N ILE A 385 11.30 -2.23 -38.88
CA ILE A 385 10.45 -1.21 -38.24
C ILE A 385 9.07 -1.12 -38.90
N GLU A 386 8.96 -1.45 -40.19
CA GLU A 386 7.70 -1.28 -40.94
C GLU A 386 6.90 -2.59 -40.99
N SER A 387 5.56 -2.52 -41.05
CA SER A 387 4.72 -3.71 -41.25
C SER A 387 4.53 -4.08 -42.73
N TRP A 388 4.91 -3.18 -43.64
CA TRP A 388 4.88 -3.32 -45.09
C TRP A 388 5.65 -2.16 -45.74
N GLY A 389 6.04 -2.29 -47.02
CA GLY A 389 6.70 -1.22 -47.79
C GLY A 389 6.44 -1.34 -49.30
N TYR A 390 6.57 -0.23 -50.05
CA TYR A 390 6.48 -0.22 -51.52
C TYR A 390 7.89 -0.18 -52.12
N HIS A 391 8.24 -1.15 -52.97
CA HIS A 391 9.65 -1.48 -53.19
C HIS A 391 10.43 -0.47 -54.07
N GLY A 392 11.66 -0.19 -53.63
CA GLY A 392 12.77 0.35 -54.40
C GLY A 392 14.14 -0.28 -54.06
N GLY A 393 14.17 -1.40 -53.32
CA GLY A 393 15.40 -2.10 -52.86
C GLY A 393 15.28 -3.63 -52.96
N GLY A 394 16.25 -4.38 -52.44
CA GLY A 394 16.24 -5.86 -52.43
C GLY A 394 15.41 -6.45 -51.27
N LEU A 395 14.86 -7.66 -51.49
CA LEU A 395 14.09 -8.40 -50.47
C LEU A 395 14.99 -8.89 -49.34
N SER A 396 14.63 -8.58 -48.09
CA SER A 396 15.21 -9.19 -46.90
C SER A 396 14.61 -10.59 -46.66
N ASP A 397 15.41 -11.48 -46.04
CA ASP A 397 14.89 -12.72 -45.46
C ASP A 397 13.74 -12.40 -44.48
N GLY A 398 12.70 -13.23 -44.50
CA GLY A 398 11.49 -13.01 -43.68
C GLY A 398 10.34 -12.24 -44.35
N PHE A 399 10.53 -11.74 -45.57
CA PHE A 399 9.51 -11.01 -46.33
C PHE A 399 9.14 -11.72 -47.64
N PHE A 400 7.99 -11.34 -48.22
CA PHE A 400 7.56 -11.72 -49.56
C PHE A 400 7.01 -10.52 -50.32
N LEU A 401 7.00 -10.61 -51.66
CA LEU A 401 6.42 -9.61 -52.54
C LEU A 401 5.01 -9.98 -52.97
N ASP A 402 4.14 -8.99 -53.03
CA ASP A 402 2.76 -9.12 -53.48
C ASP A 402 2.34 -7.82 -54.17
N ASP A 403 2.16 -7.84 -55.50
CA ASP A 403 1.84 -6.68 -56.36
C ASP A 403 2.75 -5.45 -56.17
N GLY A 404 4.06 -5.67 -55.99
CA GLY A 404 5.04 -4.60 -55.79
C GLY A 404 5.13 -4.07 -54.35
N TYR A 405 4.34 -4.63 -53.44
CA TYR A 405 4.41 -4.40 -52.00
C TYR A 405 5.21 -5.51 -51.33
N GLN A 406 5.96 -5.17 -50.29
CA GLN A 406 6.71 -6.09 -49.46
C GLN A 406 5.97 -6.30 -48.14
N PHE A 407 5.72 -7.56 -47.77
CA PHE A 407 5.02 -7.95 -46.54
C PHE A 407 5.81 -8.99 -45.72
N PRO A 408 5.75 -8.96 -44.37
CA PRO A 408 6.34 -10.00 -43.53
C PRO A 408 5.66 -11.35 -43.74
N LYS A 409 6.41 -12.46 -43.78
CA LYS A 409 5.84 -13.82 -43.99
C LYS A 409 4.86 -14.27 -42.89
N ARG A 410 4.98 -13.72 -41.67
CA ARG A 410 4.21 -14.17 -40.48
C ARG A 410 3.24 -13.09 -39.97
N LEU A 411 2.56 -12.38 -40.88
CA LEU A 411 1.61 -11.30 -40.55
C LEU A 411 0.21 -11.85 -40.24
N LEU A 412 -0.61 -11.10 -39.48
CA LEU A 412 -2.04 -11.41 -39.28
C LEU A 412 -2.85 -10.86 -40.46
N ASP A 413 -3.04 -11.65 -41.52
CA ASP A 413 -3.69 -11.21 -42.77
C ASP A 413 -5.19 -11.54 -42.80
N LYS A 414 -5.87 -11.45 -41.65
CA LYS A 414 -7.25 -11.90 -41.50
C LYS A 414 -8.08 -10.95 -40.69
N VAL A 415 -9.39 -11.02 -40.91
CA VAL A 415 -10.43 -10.40 -40.09
C VAL A 415 -11.21 -11.51 -39.42
N PHE A 416 -11.74 -11.22 -38.23
CA PHE A 416 -12.45 -12.18 -37.40
C PHE A 416 -13.88 -11.70 -37.12
N ASN A 417 -14.81 -12.64 -37.03
CA ASN A 417 -16.16 -12.40 -36.55
C ASN A 417 -16.16 -12.21 -35.02
N ASP A 418 -17.29 -11.78 -34.45
CA ASP A 418 -17.43 -11.59 -32.99
C ASP A 418 -17.25 -12.88 -32.18
N ASP A 419 -17.46 -14.04 -32.79
CA ASP A 419 -17.21 -15.34 -32.17
C ASP A 419 -15.73 -15.77 -32.24
N GLY A 420 -14.89 -14.99 -32.91
CA GLY A 420 -13.46 -15.21 -33.10
C GLY A 420 -13.11 -16.14 -34.27
N SER A 421 -14.07 -16.55 -35.09
CA SER A 421 -13.82 -17.32 -36.32
C SER A 421 -13.30 -16.43 -37.46
N PRO A 422 -12.45 -16.96 -38.38
CA PRO A 422 -12.03 -16.22 -39.56
C PRO A 422 -13.22 -15.79 -40.44
N ASN A 423 -13.21 -14.53 -40.89
CA ASN A 423 -14.18 -14.00 -41.83
C ASN A 423 -13.60 -13.99 -43.25
N GLU A 424 -13.82 -15.07 -44.00
CA GLU A 424 -13.30 -15.23 -45.37
C GLU A 424 -13.85 -14.21 -46.39
N LYS A 425 -14.97 -13.54 -46.07
CA LYS A 425 -15.57 -12.53 -46.96
C LYS A 425 -15.04 -11.13 -46.71
N ALA A 426 -14.39 -10.91 -45.57
CA ALA A 426 -13.84 -9.61 -45.21
C ALA A 426 -12.47 -9.42 -45.89
N PRO A 427 -12.16 -8.19 -46.32
CA PRO A 427 -10.88 -7.91 -46.95
C PRO A 427 -9.72 -8.05 -45.98
N THR A 428 -8.62 -8.63 -46.46
CA THR A 428 -7.41 -8.91 -45.66
C THR A 428 -6.57 -7.66 -45.41
N PHE A 429 -5.56 -7.77 -44.54
CA PHE A 429 -4.65 -6.67 -44.23
C PHE A 429 -3.94 -6.18 -45.49
N ARG A 430 -3.39 -7.12 -46.27
CA ARG A 430 -2.74 -6.81 -47.55
C ARG A 430 -3.69 -6.12 -48.52
N GLN A 431 -4.94 -6.56 -48.60
CA GLN A 431 -5.93 -5.92 -49.46
C GLN A 431 -6.24 -4.48 -49.01
N ARG A 432 -6.35 -4.24 -47.70
CA ARG A 432 -6.54 -2.88 -47.15
C ARG A 432 -5.33 -1.98 -47.38
N VAL A 433 -4.11 -2.49 -47.26
CA VAL A 433 -2.88 -1.75 -47.56
C VAL A 433 -2.84 -1.33 -49.03
N LYS A 434 -3.15 -2.27 -49.95
CA LYS A 434 -3.24 -1.98 -51.40
C LYS A 434 -4.32 -0.94 -51.71
N GLU A 435 -5.50 -1.06 -51.10
CA GLU A 435 -6.60 -0.08 -51.22
C GLU A 435 -6.15 1.32 -50.74
N TYR A 436 -5.54 1.39 -49.56
CA TYR A 436 -5.02 2.63 -49.01
C TYR A 436 -4.00 3.29 -49.93
N TRP A 437 -2.98 2.55 -50.37
CA TRP A 437 -1.91 3.12 -51.18
C TRP A 437 -2.42 3.64 -52.52
N LYS A 438 -3.35 2.91 -53.17
CA LYS A 438 -3.99 3.35 -54.40
C LYS A 438 -4.70 4.70 -54.20
N VAL A 439 -5.53 4.81 -53.17
CA VAL A 439 -6.30 6.04 -52.88
C VAL A 439 -5.38 7.18 -52.44
N TYR A 440 -4.32 6.88 -51.69
CA TYR A 440 -3.31 7.85 -51.28
C TYR A 440 -2.53 8.42 -52.48
N GLN A 441 -2.11 7.57 -53.42
CA GLN A 441 -1.44 8.02 -54.64
C GLN A 441 -2.34 8.93 -55.50
N GLU A 442 -3.63 8.63 -55.61
CA GLU A 442 -4.59 9.52 -56.28
C GLU A 442 -4.68 10.91 -55.60
N TYR A 443 -4.68 10.94 -54.27
CA TYR A 443 -4.63 12.18 -53.50
C TYR A 443 -3.31 12.92 -53.71
N ALA A 444 -2.17 12.25 -53.60
CA ALA A 444 -0.84 12.84 -53.73
C ALA A 444 -0.60 13.45 -55.12
N GLN A 445 -1.05 12.77 -56.18
CA GLN A 445 -1.02 13.28 -57.55
C GLN A 445 -1.89 14.53 -57.69
N TYR A 446 -3.13 14.50 -57.20
CA TYR A 446 -4.02 15.66 -57.27
C TYR A 446 -3.50 16.85 -56.46
N ARG A 447 -2.93 16.60 -55.28
CA ARG A 447 -2.26 17.62 -54.46
C ARG A 447 -1.11 18.27 -55.21
N SER A 448 -0.31 17.49 -55.94
CA SER A 448 0.79 18.01 -56.77
C SER A 448 0.28 18.90 -57.91
N ILE A 449 -0.85 18.54 -58.52
CA ILE A 449 -1.56 19.37 -59.50
C ILE A 449 -2.03 20.69 -58.86
N VAL A 450 -2.56 20.66 -57.63
CA VAL A 450 -2.97 21.88 -56.90
C VAL A 450 -1.77 22.75 -56.53
N LYS A 451 -0.64 22.16 -56.14
CA LYS A 451 0.63 22.90 -55.90
C LYS A 451 1.10 23.63 -57.17
N ALA A 452 1.03 22.96 -58.32
CA ALA A 452 1.38 23.55 -59.61
C ALA A 452 0.34 24.57 -60.12
N ASN A 453 -0.94 24.41 -59.74
CA ASN A 453 -2.03 25.30 -60.11
C ASN A 453 -2.99 25.54 -58.93
N PRO A 454 -2.73 26.57 -58.10
CA PRO A 454 -3.51 26.84 -56.88
C PRO A 454 -5.01 27.06 -57.10
N SER A 455 -5.44 27.43 -58.32
CA SER A 455 -6.86 27.60 -58.65
C SER A 455 -7.65 26.30 -58.53
N LYS A 456 -7.00 25.14 -58.70
CA LYS A 456 -7.63 23.81 -58.58
C LYS A 456 -7.92 23.40 -57.14
N LYS A 457 -7.43 24.14 -56.13
CA LYS A 457 -7.68 23.85 -54.70
C LYS A 457 -9.17 23.82 -54.37
N TYR A 458 -9.97 24.66 -55.03
CA TYR A 458 -11.42 24.78 -54.81
C TYR A 458 -12.25 24.25 -55.97
N ALA A 459 -11.65 23.49 -56.90
CA ALA A 459 -12.39 22.88 -57.99
C ALA A 459 -13.41 21.88 -57.43
N PRO A 460 -14.69 21.96 -57.84
CA PRO A 460 -15.75 21.13 -57.27
C PRO A 460 -15.47 19.64 -57.47
N ALA A 461 -15.85 18.84 -56.48
CA ALA A 461 -15.73 17.40 -56.54
C ALA A 461 -16.61 16.83 -57.67
N GLU A 462 -16.04 15.93 -58.46
CA GLU A 462 -16.76 15.25 -59.55
C GLU A 462 -17.71 14.17 -59.01
N TYR A 463 -17.32 13.56 -57.90
CA TYR A 463 -18.05 12.49 -57.23
C TYR A 463 -18.53 12.91 -55.85
N ALA A 464 -19.49 12.15 -55.31
CA ALA A 464 -20.00 12.37 -53.97
C ALA A 464 -18.88 12.37 -52.93
N ILE A 465 -18.92 13.35 -52.03
CA ILE A 465 -18.01 13.47 -50.89
C ILE A 465 -18.51 12.54 -49.79
N PRO A 466 -17.66 11.65 -49.23
CA PRO A 466 -18.05 10.80 -48.11
C PRO A 466 -18.60 11.61 -46.94
N LYS A 467 -19.66 11.11 -46.31
CA LYS A 467 -20.21 11.73 -45.10
C LYS A 467 -19.33 11.38 -43.91
N ILE A 468 -18.65 12.38 -43.35
CA ILE A 468 -17.85 12.26 -42.13
C ILE A 468 -18.69 11.84 -40.93
N ASP A 469 -19.95 12.27 -40.87
CA ASP A 469 -20.86 12.05 -39.73
C ASP A 469 -21.21 10.58 -39.51
N SER A 470 -21.08 9.74 -40.53
CA SER A 470 -21.27 8.29 -40.43
C SER A 470 -20.00 7.55 -40.00
N ILE A 471 -18.88 8.25 -39.79
CA ILE A 471 -17.55 7.63 -39.69
C ILE A 471 -16.69 8.20 -38.55
N LEU A 472 -16.79 9.51 -38.26
CA LEU A 472 -16.06 10.18 -37.19
C LEU A 472 -17.05 10.80 -36.18
N PRO A 473 -16.73 10.82 -34.88
CA PRO A 473 -17.58 11.44 -33.87
C PRO A 473 -17.75 12.94 -34.08
N SER A 474 -18.86 13.46 -33.56
CA SER A 474 -19.23 14.88 -33.64
C SER A 474 -18.15 15.83 -33.13
N TRP A 475 -17.43 15.51 -32.04
CA TRP A 475 -16.35 16.37 -31.52
C TRP A 475 -15.12 16.39 -32.43
N PHE A 476 -14.69 15.25 -32.98
CA PHE A 476 -13.54 15.18 -33.89
C PHE A 476 -13.87 15.86 -35.21
N LYS A 477 -15.09 15.65 -35.71
CA LYS A 477 -15.65 16.45 -36.79
C LYS A 477 -15.58 17.94 -36.45
N ASN A 478 -16.03 18.35 -35.27
CA ASN A 478 -15.99 19.76 -34.88
C ASN A 478 -14.55 20.31 -34.84
N ILE A 479 -13.59 19.55 -34.31
CA ILE A 479 -12.17 19.94 -34.32
C ILE A 479 -11.66 20.09 -35.74
N MET A 480 -11.88 19.08 -36.57
CA MET A 480 -11.46 19.07 -37.98
C MET A 480 -12.12 20.22 -38.75
N MET A 481 -13.41 20.46 -38.53
CA MET A 481 -14.16 21.56 -39.13
C MET A 481 -13.67 22.93 -38.65
N ASN A 482 -13.30 23.06 -37.37
CA ASN A 482 -12.72 24.28 -36.82
C ASN A 482 -11.32 24.54 -37.39
N ALA A 483 -10.50 23.49 -37.54
CA ALA A 483 -9.19 23.60 -38.16
C ALA A 483 -9.30 24.00 -39.63
N ILE A 484 -10.23 23.40 -40.38
CA ILE A 484 -10.53 23.79 -41.76
C ILE A 484 -11.05 25.24 -41.81
N ALA A 485 -11.95 25.62 -40.89
CA ALA A 485 -12.47 27.00 -40.81
C ALA A 485 -11.33 28.00 -40.57
N LYS A 486 -10.38 27.67 -39.69
CA LYS A 486 -9.22 28.51 -39.39
C LYS A 486 -8.25 28.60 -40.57
N ALA A 487 -7.99 27.48 -41.26
CA ALA A 487 -7.06 27.44 -42.39
C ALA A 487 -7.64 28.08 -43.68
N GLU A 488 -8.93 27.88 -43.95
CA GLU A 488 -9.56 28.30 -45.21
C GLU A 488 -10.38 29.59 -45.10
N GLY A 489 -10.73 30.03 -43.88
CA GLY A 489 -11.52 31.21 -43.61
C GLY A 489 -12.84 31.22 -44.41
N THR A 490 -13.07 32.30 -45.18
CA THR A 490 -14.27 32.47 -46.00
C THR A 490 -14.42 31.44 -47.12
N LYS A 491 -13.35 30.71 -47.47
CA LYS A 491 -13.35 29.69 -48.53
C LYS A 491 -13.65 28.28 -48.03
N GLN A 492 -13.91 28.10 -46.73
CA GLN A 492 -14.22 26.80 -46.11
C GLN A 492 -15.27 26.00 -46.89
N LYS A 493 -16.40 26.62 -47.25
CA LYS A 493 -17.50 25.92 -47.95
C LYS A 493 -17.06 25.42 -49.33
N ALA A 494 -16.32 26.24 -50.07
CA ALA A 494 -15.80 25.86 -51.38
C ALA A 494 -14.74 24.76 -51.27
N TYR A 495 -13.90 24.82 -50.24
CA TYR A 495 -12.92 23.77 -49.95
C TYR A 495 -13.58 22.43 -49.61
N MET A 496 -14.58 22.42 -48.72
CA MET A 496 -15.31 21.20 -48.34
C MET A 496 -16.11 20.58 -49.49
N GLN A 497 -16.35 21.32 -50.57
CA GLN A 497 -17.00 20.84 -51.79
C GLN A 497 -15.99 20.47 -52.88
N SER A 498 -14.69 20.56 -52.60
CA SER A 498 -13.64 20.39 -53.60
C SER A 498 -13.24 18.93 -53.82
N GLU A 499 -12.72 18.66 -55.01
CA GLU A 499 -12.12 17.37 -55.36
C GLU A 499 -10.89 17.04 -54.50
N LEU A 500 -10.13 18.07 -54.07
CA LEU A 500 -9.01 17.93 -53.14
C LEU A 500 -9.48 17.37 -51.79
N TYR A 501 -10.55 17.96 -51.23
CA TYR A 501 -11.15 17.51 -49.98
C TYR A 501 -11.69 16.08 -50.07
N ARG A 502 -12.37 15.75 -51.17
CA ARG A 502 -12.89 14.40 -51.42
C ARG A 502 -11.79 13.35 -51.43
N LYS A 503 -10.75 13.54 -52.25
CA LYS A 503 -9.64 12.58 -52.37
C LYS A 503 -8.89 12.43 -51.06
N LYS A 504 -8.67 13.54 -50.35
CA LYS A 504 -8.07 13.53 -49.02
C LYS A 504 -8.88 12.72 -48.02
N LEU A 505 -10.19 12.95 -47.96
CA LEU A 505 -11.08 12.22 -47.05
C LEU A 505 -11.11 10.72 -47.37
N ASN A 506 -11.17 10.34 -48.64
CA ASN A 506 -11.09 8.93 -49.05
C ASN A 506 -9.78 8.27 -48.58
N ALA A 507 -8.65 8.96 -48.71
CA ALA A 507 -7.36 8.43 -48.30
C ALA A 507 -7.28 8.25 -46.77
N LEU A 508 -7.87 9.17 -45.99
CA LEU A 508 -7.99 9.06 -44.53
C LEU A 508 -8.86 7.87 -44.12
N LEU A 509 -9.98 7.65 -44.82
CA LEU A 509 -10.88 6.53 -44.56
C LEU A 509 -10.24 5.18 -44.89
N ALA A 510 -9.45 5.12 -45.96
CA ALA A 510 -8.72 3.91 -46.30
C ALA A 510 -7.61 3.62 -45.27
N PHE A 511 -6.91 4.65 -44.80
CA PHE A 511 -5.93 4.53 -43.72
C PHE A 511 -6.55 4.02 -42.41
N ALA A 512 -7.71 4.56 -42.01
CA ALA A 512 -8.40 4.13 -40.79
C ALA A 512 -8.70 2.62 -40.78
N LYS A 513 -9.03 2.04 -41.94
CA LYS A 513 -9.24 0.59 -42.09
C LYS A 513 -7.95 -0.22 -41.93
N VAL A 514 -6.82 0.28 -42.45
CA VAL A 514 -5.51 -0.36 -42.23
C VAL A 514 -5.18 -0.34 -40.74
N HIS A 515 -5.36 0.81 -40.09
CA HIS A 515 -5.11 0.96 -38.66
C HIS A 515 -5.94 0.01 -37.79
N GLU A 516 -7.22 -0.17 -38.11
CA GLU A 516 -8.09 -1.09 -37.39
C GLU A 516 -7.56 -2.53 -37.42
N MET A 517 -6.99 -2.96 -38.56
CA MET A 517 -6.39 -4.28 -38.70
C MET A 517 -5.05 -4.41 -37.95
N GLU A 518 -4.27 -3.35 -37.86
CA GLU A 518 -3.04 -3.33 -37.05
C GLU A 518 -3.36 -3.40 -35.55
N LEU A 519 -4.39 -2.67 -35.10
CA LEU A 519 -4.91 -2.82 -33.73
C LEU A 519 -5.43 -4.23 -33.46
N GLN A 520 -6.11 -4.85 -34.43
CA GLN A 520 -6.52 -6.25 -34.29
C GLN A 520 -5.31 -7.18 -34.12
N ALA A 521 -4.23 -6.98 -34.89
CA ALA A 521 -3.00 -7.73 -34.74
C ALA A 521 -2.32 -7.51 -33.37
N HIS A 522 -2.42 -6.31 -32.81
CA HIS A 522 -1.90 -5.99 -31.48
C HIS A 522 -2.62 -6.74 -30.34
N PHE A 523 -3.95 -6.87 -30.42
CA PHE A 523 -4.76 -7.52 -29.39
C PHE A 523 -4.91 -9.04 -29.59
N ALA A 524 -4.74 -9.54 -30.82
CA ALA A 524 -4.87 -10.95 -31.17
C ALA A 524 -4.04 -11.92 -30.29
N PRO A 525 -2.78 -11.61 -29.88
CA PRO A 525 -1.98 -12.47 -29.01
C PRO A 525 -2.66 -12.81 -27.70
N VAL A 526 -3.63 -12.04 -27.23
CA VAL A 526 -4.44 -12.40 -26.06
C VAL A 526 -5.89 -12.70 -26.42
N GLY A 527 -6.49 -11.86 -27.28
CA GLY A 527 -7.90 -11.94 -27.64
C GLY A 527 -8.28 -13.17 -28.46
N LEU A 528 -7.36 -13.68 -29.27
CA LEU A 528 -7.56 -14.80 -30.20
C LEU A 528 -6.60 -15.96 -29.92
N MET A 529 -5.98 -15.98 -28.73
CA MET A 529 -4.84 -16.86 -28.43
C MET A 529 -5.15 -18.35 -28.63
N PHE A 530 -6.38 -18.76 -28.33
CA PHE A 530 -6.84 -20.15 -28.36
C PHE A 530 -7.61 -20.52 -29.63
N ASN A 531 -7.75 -19.59 -30.57
CA ASN A 531 -8.57 -19.78 -31.76
C ASN A 531 -7.77 -20.49 -32.86
N LYS A 532 -8.27 -21.65 -33.30
CA LYS A 532 -7.73 -22.33 -34.48
C LYS A 532 -8.04 -21.51 -35.75
N GLY A 533 -7.12 -21.54 -36.70
CA GLY A 533 -7.25 -20.78 -37.96
C GLY A 533 -6.67 -19.37 -37.91
N VAL A 534 -6.30 -18.83 -36.74
CA VAL A 534 -5.56 -17.55 -36.64
C VAL A 534 -4.22 -17.63 -37.38
N LEU A 535 -3.52 -18.76 -37.27
CA LEU A 535 -2.22 -19.01 -37.89
C LEU A 535 -2.32 -19.79 -39.22
N SER A 536 -3.51 -19.91 -39.81
CA SER A 536 -3.75 -20.74 -41.01
C SER A 536 -2.98 -20.33 -42.27
N ASP A 537 -2.48 -19.10 -42.35
CA ASP A 537 -1.62 -18.68 -43.48
C ASP A 537 -0.17 -19.12 -43.31
N TRP A 538 0.22 -19.62 -42.13
CA TRP A 538 1.58 -20.02 -41.84
C TRP A 538 1.70 -21.51 -42.17
N GLU A 539 2.32 -21.86 -43.30
CA GLU A 539 2.42 -23.24 -43.81
C GLU A 539 2.82 -24.28 -42.74
N GLU A 540 3.75 -23.92 -41.84
CA GLU A 540 4.23 -24.81 -40.77
C GLU A 540 3.27 -24.96 -39.57
N TYR A 541 2.34 -24.01 -39.38
CA TYR A 541 1.57 -23.86 -38.13
C TYR A 541 0.06 -23.71 -38.38
N GLN A 542 -0.44 -24.16 -39.53
CA GLN A 542 -1.82 -23.90 -39.97
C GLN A 542 -2.89 -24.40 -38.98
N ASP A 543 -2.62 -25.53 -38.32
CA ASP A 543 -3.52 -26.18 -37.37
C ASP A 543 -3.28 -25.77 -35.90
N GLN A 544 -2.27 -24.94 -35.65
CA GLN A 544 -1.89 -24.52 -34.30
C GLN A 544 -2.55 -23.20 -33.91
N THR A 545 -2.73 -23.03 -32.60
CA THR A 545 -3.13 -21.78 -31.97
C THR A 545 -1.90 -20.96 -31.58
N ILE A 546 -2.08 -19.68 -31.23
CA ILE A 546 -1.00 -18.87 -30.65
C ILE A 546 -0.51 -19.50 -29.33
N TRP A 547 -1.45 -20.04 -28.54
CA TRP A 547 -1.11 -20.72 -27.30
C TRP A 547 -0.23 -21.95 -27.53
N ASP A 548 -0.53 -22.78 -28.54
CA ASP A 548 0.30 -23.95 -28.87
C ASP A 548 1.74 -23.52 -29.19
N ARG A 549 1.91 -22.41 -29.93
CA ARG A 549 3.25 -21.84 -30.24
C ARG A 549 3.98 -21.38 -28.99
N ILE A 550 3.29 -20.70 -28.07
CA ILE A 550 3.85 -20.26 -26.78
C ILE A 550 4.28 -21.47 -25.94
N GLN A 551 3.44 -22.50 -25.87
CA GLN A 551 3.72 -23.72 -25.12
C GLN A 551 4.92 -24.47 -25.70
N ASP A 552 5.00 -24.62 -27.03
CA ASP A 552 6.12 -25.29 -27.70
C ASP A 552 7.43 -24.51 -27.53
N THR A 553 7.39 -23.19 -27.72
CA THR A 553 8.57 -22.31 -27.54
C THR A 553 9.08 -22.32 -26.09
N GLY A 554 8.17 -22.43 -25.13
CA GLY A 554 8.46 -22.38 -23.71
C GLY A 554 8.68 -23.73 -23.03
N LYS A 555 8.49 -24.87 -23.71
CA LYS A 555 8.46 -26.21 -23.11
C LYS A 555 9.68 -26.56 -22.25
N ASP A 556 10.86 -26.11 -22.69
CA ASP A 556 12.15 -26.38 -22.06
C ASP A 556 12.56 -25.32 -21.02
N ILE A 557 11.78 -24.25 -20.87
CA ILE A 557 12.13 -23.13 -19.99
C ILE A 557 11.10 -22.84 -18.89
N PHE A 558 9.82 -23.14 -19.11
CA PHE A 558 8.79 -22.87 -18.12
C PHE A 558 8.92 -23.77 -16.90
N TYR A 559 8.90 -23.19 -15.70
CA TYR A 559 8.81 -23.95 -14.47
C TYR A 559 7.39 -24.49 -14.28
N LYS A 560 7.14 -25.71 -14.77
CA LYS A 560 5.87 -26.43 -14.64
C LYS A 560 6.06 -27.93 -14.62
N VAL A 561 5.15 -28.63 -13.95
CA VAL A 561 5.06 -30.10 -13.95
C VAL A 561 4.13 -30.55 -15.09
N ASN A 562 4.54 -31.57 -15.84
CA ASN A 562 3.67 -32.27 -16.78
C ASN A 562 3.20 -33.57 -16.13
N TYR A 563 1.97 -33.58 -15.62
CA TYR A 563 1.44 -34.77 -14.95
C TYR A 563 1.17 -35.90 -15.93
N SER A 564 1.37 -37.14 -15.47
CA SER A 564 0.95 -38.32 -16.23
C SER A 564 -0.57 -38.32 -16.42
N ALA A 565 -1.04 -38.80 -17.57
CA ALA A 565 -2.47 -38.87 -17.87
C ALA A 565 -3.19 -39.75 -16.83
N GLY A 566 -4.24 -39.20 -16.18
CA GLY A 566 -5.00 -39.90 -15.16
C GLY A 566 -4.36 -39.97 -13.77
N SER A 567 -3.28 -39.21 -13.50
CA SER A 567 -2.61 -39.19 -12.18
C SER A 567 -3.57 -38.84 -11.04
N THR A 568 -3.57 -39.67 -10.00
CA THR A 568 -4.23 -39.40 -8.71
C THR A 568 -3.52 -38.25 -7.97
N ASN A 569 -4.16 -37.65 -6.97
CA ASN A 569 -3.55 -36.56 -6.20
C ASN A 569 -2.23 -36.98 -5.52
N GLU A 570 -2.11 -38.21 -5.05
CA GLU A 570 -0.87 -38.74 -4.48
C GLU A 570 0.24 -38.89 -5.53
N GLN A 571 -0.12 -39.35 -6.74
CA GLN A 571 0.82 -39.47 -7.84
C GLN A 571 1.31 -38.09 -8.30
N LYS A 572 0.42 -37.10 -8.38
CA LYS A 572 0.77 -35.71 -8.70
C LYS A 572 1.80 -35.13 -7.72
N LYS A 573 1.62 -35.35 -6.42
CA LYS A 573 2.59 -34.92 -5.40
C LYS A 573 3.98 -35.55 -5.58
N LYS A 574 4.04 -36.84 -5.96
CA LYS A 574 5.30 -37.51 -6.27
C LYS A 574 5.98 -36.92 -7.50
N GLU A 575 5.20 -36.65 -8.55
CA GLU A 575 5.67 -36.03 -9.80
C GLU A 575 6.15 -34.58 -9.55
N GLU A 576 5.44 -33.80 -8.73
CA GLU A 576 5.85 -32.46 -8.29
C GLU A 576 7.19 -32.51 -7.55
N LYS A 577 7.31 -33.38 -6.55
CA LYS A 577 8.56 -33.54 -5.79
C LYS A 577 9.72 -33.93 -6.71
N ALA A 578 9.52 -34.91 -7.59
CA ALA A 578 10.53 -35.36 -8.54
C ALA A 578 10.97 -34.24 -9.50
N PHE A 579 10.03 -33.42 -9.97
CA PHE A 579 10.33 -32.25 -10.79
C PHE A 579 11.13 -31.21 -10.01
N VAL A 580 10.67 -30.81 -8.82
CA VAL A 580 11.33 -29.79 -7.98
C VAL A 580 12.74 -30.23 -7.58
N GLU A 581 12.94 -31.52 -7.27
CA GLU A 581 14.25 -32.07 -6.88
C GLU A 581 15.14 -32.42 -8.07
N GLY A 582 14.58 -32.54 -9.28
CA GLY A 582 15.24 -32.89 -10.52
C GLY A 582 15.32 -31.73 -11.50
N GLU A 583 14.58 -31.82 -12.60
CA GLU A 583 14.63 -30.91 -13.74
C GLU A 583 14.36 -29.44 -13.37
N GLY A 584 13.44 -29.21 -12.42
CA GLY A 584 13.04 -27.89 -11.95
C GLY A 584 14.23 -27.06 -11.45
N LYS A 585 15.26 -27.68 -10.87
CA LYS A 585 16.47 -26.97 -10.40
C LYS A 585 17.14 -26.16 -11.52
N SER A 586 17.21 -26.72 -12.72
CA SER A 586 17.81 -26.05 -13.89
C SER A 586 16.96 -24.89 -14.43
N ARG A 587 15.70 -24.79 -13.99
CA ARG A 587 14.72 -23.79 -14.45
C ARG A 587 14.55 -22.63 -13.45
N MET A 588 15.36 -22.56 -12.40
CA MET A 588 15.37 -21.46 -11.44
C MET A 588 16.37 -20.36 -11.84
N VAL A 589 16.15 -19.16 -11.34
CA VAL A 589 16.98 -17.98 -11.58
C VAL A 589 17.57 -17.52 -10.24
N LYS A 590 18.85 -17.15 -10.23
CA LYS A 590 19.52 -16.63 -9.04
C LYS A 590 18.87 -15.34 -8.57
N THR A 591 18.56 -15.24 -7.27
CA THR A 591 17.95 -14.04 -6.70
C THR A 591 18.92 -12.88 -6.59
N SER A 592 20.22 -13.18 -6.49
CA SER A 592 21.29 -12.18 -6.42
C SER A 592 21.34 -11.25 -7.63
N ILE A 593 20.76 -11.62 -8.77
CA ILE A 593 20.72 -10.75 -9.96
C ILE A 593 19.90 -9.48 -9.70
N ALA A 594 18.90 -9.54 -8.81
CA ALA A 594 18.09 -8.38 -8.48
C ALA A 594 18.75 -7.50 -7.41
N ASN A 595 19.80 -7.96 -6.73
CA ASN A 595 20.51 -7.20 -5.70
C ASN A 595 21.47 -6.17 -6.33
N THR A 596 20.91 -5.19 -7.03
CA THR A 596 21.66 -4.09 -7.64
C THR A 596 21.20 -2.75 -7.09
N PRO A 597 22.05 -1.70 -7.12
CA PRO A 597 21.68 -0.38 -6.62
C PRO A 597 20.42 0.19 -7.28
N GLY A 598 20.26 0.03 -8.59
CA GLY A 598 19.11 0.56 -9.33
C GLY A 598 17.78 -0.11 -8.95
N ILE A 599 17.79 -1.41 -8.67
CA ILE A 599 16.58 -2.12 -8.21
C ILE A 599 16.28 -1.77 -6.76
N LYS A 600 17.31 -1.73 -5.91
CA LYS A 600 17.19 -1.40 -4.50
C LYS A 600 16.57 -0.01 -4.28
N GLU A 601 16.88 0.98 -5.12
CA GLU A 601 16.28 2.31 -5.06
C GLU A 601 14.73 2.24 -5.08
N TRP A 602 14.18 1.51 -6.04
CA TRP A 602 12.73 1.37 -6.20
C TRP A 602 12.09 0.50 -5.11
N VAL A 603 12.79 -0.52 -4.65
CA VAL A 603 12.36 -1.34 -3.50
C VAL A 603 12.33 -0.52 -2.22
N ASP A 604 13.33 0.33 -1.97
CA ASP A 604 13.38 1.15 -0.76
C ASP A 604 12.28 2.23 -0.77
N LYS A 605 11.98 2.84 -1.93
CA LYS A 605 10.78 3.68 -2.11
C LYS A 605 9.49 2.91 -1.79
N ALA A 606 9.34 1.71 -2.34
CA ALA A 606 8.18 0.86 -2.07
C ALA A 606 8.05 0.52 -0.58
N LYS A 607 9.16 0.17 0.09
CA LYS A 607 9.17 -0.09 1.54
C LYS A 607 8.77 1.14 2.35
N GLU A 608 9.21 2.33 1.96
CA GLU A 608 8.82 3.58 2.61
C GLU A 608 7.31 3.80 2.51
N GLU A 609 6.73 3.72 1.31
CA GLU A 609 5.27 3.87 1.14
C GLU A 609 4.46 2.79 1.88
N LEU A 610 4.94 1.53 1.86
CA LEU A 610 4.32 0.43 2.59
C LEU A 610 4.46 0.55 4.11
N LYS A 611 5.37 1.40 4.61
CA LYS A 611 5.44 1.78 6.03
C LYS A 611 4.49 2.94 6.35
N VAL A 612 4.00 3.69 5.35
CA VAL A 612 3.24 4.95 5.51
C VAL A 612 1.72 4.76 5.60
N GLU A 613 1.16 3.55 5.51
CA GLU A 613 -0.24 3.34 5.93
C GLU A 613 -0.37 3.16 7.45
N LYS A 614 -0.29 4.27 8.18
CA LYS A 614 -0.92 4.33 9.51
C LYS A 614 -2.42 4.46 9.33
N HIS A 615 -3.12 3.33 9.49
CA HIS A 615 -4.57 3.29 9.64
C HIS A 615 -5.02 4.27 10.74
N TRP A 616 -6.18 4.93 10.63
CA TRP A 616 -6.68 5.90 11.64
C TRP A 616 -6.67 5.35 13.08
N TYR A 617 -6.85 4.04 13.20
CA TYR A 617 -6.78 3.29 14.47
C TYR A 617 -5.39 3.34 15.13
N SER A 618 -4.31 3.41 14.35
CA SER A 618 -2.93 3.58 14.84
C SER A 618 -2.74 4.94 15.50
N ASN A 619 -3.35 5.99 14.95
CA ASN A 619 -3.28 7.34 15.53
C ASN A 619 -4.09 7.43 16.83
N ILE A 620 -5.21 6.70 16.93
CA ILE A 620 -5.98 6.59 18.19
C ILE A 620 -5.21 5.75 19.21
N LEU A 621 -4.56 4.65 18.81
CA LEU A 621 -3.69 3.86 19.69
C LEU A 621 -2.48 4.66 20.16
N GLU A 622 -1.84 5.45 19.30
CA GLU A 622 -0.72 6.32 19.67
C GLU A 622 -1.19 7.48 20.58
N TRP A 623 -2.34 8.09 20.31
CA TRP A 623 -2.96 9.07 21.21
C TRP A 623 -3.39 8.46 22.55
N TRP A 624 -3.91 7.24 22.55
CA TRP A 624 -4.29 6.51 23.77
C TRP A 624 -3.07 6.11 24.60
N LYS A 625 -1.97 5.72 23.93
CA LYS A 625 -0.68 5.40 24.55
C LYS A 625 0.06 6.63 25.07
N GLY A 626 -0.17 7.81 24.48
CA GLY A 626 0.46 9.08 24.84
C GLY A 626 1.99 9.06 24.68
N ASP A 627 2.71 9.86 25.46
CA ASP A 627 4.14 10.14 25.22
C ASP A 627 5.04 8.90 25.30
N LYS A 628 6.05 8.81 24.42
CA LYS A 628 6.86 7.58 24.26
C LYS A 628 7.84 7.31 25.41
N GLU A 629 8.05 8.28 26.28
CA GLU A 629 8.99 8.21 27.43
C GLU A 629 8.27 7.93 28.76
N TYR A 630 7.00 7.54 28.73
CA TYR A 630 6.21 7.22 29.92
C TYR A 630 6.42 5.78 30.40
N ASP A 631 6.92 5.61 31.63
CA ASP A 631 7.21 4.31 32.24
C ASP A 631 6.14 3.80 33.24
N GLY A 632 5.10 4.59 33.55
CA GLY A 632 4.08 4.24 34.55
C GLY A 632 3.04 3.21 34.08
N SER A 633 2.39 2.48 35.01
CA SER A 633 1.52 1.34 34.67
C SER A 633 0.04 1.67 34.34
N GLY A 634 -0.38 2.93 34.42
CA GLY A 634 -1.79 3.29 34.18
C GLY A 634 -2.21 3.37 32.70
N TRP A 635 -3.51 3.22 32.43
CA TRP A 635 -4.07 3.15 31.08
C TRP A 635 -4.70 4.48 30.61
N GLY A 636 -4.73 4.72 29.29
CA GLY A 636 -5.40 5.89 28.71
C GLY A 636 -4.62 7.21 28.85
N HIS A 637 -3.29 7.13 28.89
CA HIS A 637 -2.36 8.21 29.20
C HIS A 637 -2.62 9.50 28.42
N GLY A 638 -2.60 9.48 27.07
CA GLY A 638 -2.74 10.71 26.29
C GLY A 638 -4.13 11.35 26.38
N ALA A 639 -5.19 10.56 26.62
CA ALA A 639 -6.54 11.08 26.87
C ALA A 639 -6.64 11.79 28.23
N ARG A 640 -6.03 11.20 29.28
CA ARG A 640 -6.06 11.75 30.64
C ARG A 640 -5.18 12.98 30.81
N GLN A 641 -4.01 13.02 30.18
CA GLN A 641 -3.17 14.22 30.14
C GLN A 641 -3.84 15.37 29.37
N SER A 642 -4.48 15.06 28.24
CA SER A 642 -5.25 16.07 27.49
C SER A 642 -6.40 16.63 28.34
N PHE A 643 -7.06 15.78 29.14
CA PHE A 643 -8.09 16.20 30.08
C PHE A 643 -7.51 17.06 31.22
N ALA A 644 -6.39 16.67 31.82
CA ALA A 644 -5.69 17.43 32.86
C ALA A 644 -5.38 18.87 32.40
N LYS A 645 -4.83 19.02 31.19
CA LYS A 645 -4.57 20.32 30.57
C LYS A 645 -5.86 21.11 30.31
N ALA A 646 -6.94 20.45 29.88
CA ALA A 646 -8.22 21.10 29.63
C ALA A 646 -8.91 21.61 30.93
N ILE A 647 -8.68 20.95 32.06
CA ILE A 647 -9.22 21.36 33.36
C ILE A 647 -8.27 22.23 34.19
N GLY A 648 -7.04 22.47 33.72
CA GLY A 648 -6.05 23.34 34.34
C GLY A 648 -5.28 22.70 35.49
N LEU A 649 -5.03 21.38 35.43
CA LEU A 649 -4.22 20.61 36.39
C LEU A 649 -2.93 20.14 35.70
N ASP A 650 -2.12 21.07 35.19
CA ASP A 650 -0.87 20.81 34.45
C ASP A 650 0.38 21.51 35.03
N ASP A 651 0.23 22.20 36.16
CA ASP A 651 1.33 22.87 36.88
C ASP A 651 2.22 21.93 37.69
N GLY A 652 1.70 20.74 38.05
CA GLY A 652 2.39 19.75 38.85
C GLY A 652 2.55 20.13 40.33
N GLU A 653 1.87 21.15 40.83
CA GLU A 653 1.97 21.59 42.22
C GLU A 653 0.86 20.95 43.08
N VAL A 654 1.21 20.39 44.25
CA VAL A 654 0.22 19.72 45.13
C VAL A 654 0.32 20.17 46.59
N ASN A 655 -0.85 20.32 47.23
CA ASN A 655 -1.02 20.78 48.61
C ASN A 655 -1.60 19.73 49.56
N SER A 656 -1.94 18.56 49.05
CA SER A 656 -2.48 17.44 49.84
C SER A 656 -2.23 16.09 49.19
N LEU A 657 -2.38 15.02 49.98
CA LEU A 657 -2.40 13.63 49.50
C LEU A 657 -3.50 13.40 48.47
N PHE A 658 -4.66 14.05 48.64
CA PHE A 658 -5.79 13.90 47.73
C PHE A 658 -5.48 14.50 46.35
N GLU A 659 -4.85 15.68 46.31
CA GLU A 659 -4.40 16.30 45.05
C GLU A 659 -3.32 15.45 44.38
N ALA A 660 -2.30 15.00 45.11
CA ALA A 660 -1.31 14.05 44.59
C ALA A 660 -1.99 12.78 44.02
N GLY A 661 -3.04 12.31 44.70
CA GLY A 661 -3.87 11.20 44.22
C GLY A 661 -4.56 11.46 42.88
N ILE A 662 -5.08 12.68 42.66
CA ILE A 662 -5.69 13.11 41.39
C ILE A 662 -4.64 13.22 40.28
N TYR A 663 -3.49 13.85 40.54
CA TYR A 663 -2.41 13.98 39.56
C TYR A 663 -1.87 12.60 39.13
N SER A 664 -1.76 11.65 40.06
CA SER A 664 -1.38 10.27 39.74
C SER A 664 -2.47 9.56 38.90
N MET A 665 -3.76 9.73 39.20
CA MET A 665 -4.85 9.20 38.35
C MET A 665 -4.88 9.82 36.94
N LEU A 666 -4.45 11.07 36.81
CA LEU A 666 -4.31 11.80 35.53
C LEU A 666 -3.02 11.45 34.77
N GLN A 667 -2.21 10.53 35.31
CA GLN A 667 -0.98 10.01 34.69
C GLN A 667 0.13 11.05 34.57
N THR A 668 0.22 11.98 35.53
CA THR A 668 1.35 12.92 35.64
C THR A 668 2.60 12.18 36.13
N GLY A 669 3.77 12.48 35.55
CA GLY A 669 5.04 11.82 35.87
C GLY A 669 5.68 12.31 37.18
N GLU A 670 5.46 13.56 37.55
CA GLU A 670 6.00 14.15 38.77
C GLU A 670 5.09 15.24 39.34
N VAL A 671 5.15 15.41 40.67
CA VAL A 671 4.50 16.51 41.40
C VAL A 671 5.48 17.14 42.39
N ASP A 672 5.31 18.44 42.63
CA ASP A 672 6.15 19.24 43.52
C ASP A 672 5.33 19.80 44.69
N ILE A 673 5.83 19.61 45.91
CA ILE A 673 5.24 20.14 47.14
C ILE A 673 5.97 21.39 47.68
N SER A 674 7.02 21.86 47.00
CA SER A 674 7.86 22.99 47.42
C SER A 674 7.06 24.25 47.73
N ASN A 675 6.00 24.48 46.95
CA ASN A 675 5.11 25.62 47.08
C ASN A 675 3.92 25.38 48.01
N SER A 676 3.93 24.31 48.81
CA SER A 676 2.87 24.00 49.78
C SER A 676 3.23 24.37 51.23
N PRO A 677 2.81 25.55 51.73
CA PRO A 677 3.03 25.92 53.13
C PRO A 677 2.47 24.88 54.12
N ARG A 678 1.36 24.20 53.76
CA ARG A 678 0.70 23.20 54.61
C ARG A 678 1.54 21.93 54.73
N LEU A 679 1.97 21.34 53.62
CA LEU A 679 2.76 20.10 53.63
C LEU A 679 4.16 20.34 54.20
N ILE A 680 4.82 21.45 53.82
CA ILE A 680 6.12 21.82 54.37
C ILE A 680 6.04 22.05 55.89
N ARG A 681 4.97 22.68 56.40
CA ARG A 681 4.75 22.82 57.84
C ARG A 681 4.57 21.46 58.53
N LYS A 682 3.81 20.54 57.93
CA LYS A 682 3.65 19.18 58.46
C LYS A 682 5.00 18.44 58.53
N ILE A 683 5.85 18.59 57.52
CA ILE A 683 7.20 18.00 57.52
C ILE A 683 8.06 18.62 58.63
N ASN A 684 8.11 19.95 58.72
CA ASN A 684 8.92 20.68 59.71
C ASN A 684 8.49 20.42 61.16
N ASN A 685 7.24 20.03 61.39
CA ASN A 685 6.69 19.69 62.69
C ASN A 685 6.78 18.19 63.02
N ASP A 686 7.20 17.34 62.07
CA ASP A 686 7.35 15.92 62.31
C ASP A 686 8.55 15.65 63.24
N ILE A 687 8.35 14.80 64.24
CA ILE A 687 9.36 14.51 65.26
C ILE A 687 10.66 14.00 64.63
N ALA A 688 10.58 13.16 63.58
CA ALA A 688 11.77 12.62 62.92
C ALA A 688 12.54 13.70 62.16
N PHE A 689 11.84 14.67 61.57
CA PHE A 689 12.48 15.80 60.89
C PHE A 689 13.09 16.79 61.89
N ILE A 690 12.41 17.08 63.00
CA ILE A 690 12.95 17.91 64.08
C ILE A 690 14.25 17.32 64.63
N GLU A 691 14.29 16.00 64.87
CA GLU A 691 15.50 15.31 65.31
C GLU A 691 16.63 15.39 64.27
N TYR A 692 16.31 15.18 62.99
CA TYR A 692 17.26 15.33 61.89
C TYR A 692 17.86 16.73 61.82
N GLU A 693 17.04 17.76 61.92
CA GLU A 693 17.47 19.15 61.85
C GLU A 693 18.31 19.55 63.08
N LYS A 694 17.96 19.05 64.27
CA LYS A 694 18.77 19.20 65.49
C LYS A 694 20.17 18.61 65.33
N ASP A 695 20.31 17.47 64.65
CA ASP A 695 21.61 16.87 64.38
C ASP A 695 22.47 17.78 63.47
N ILE A 696 21.86 18.38 62.44
CA ILE A 696 22.53 19.35 61.57
C ILE A 696 22.98 20.59 62.37
N MET A 697 22.09 21.13 63.22
CA MET A 697 22.42 22.30 64.04
C MET A 697 23.58 22.05 65.00
N LYS A 698 23.64 20.86 65.63
CA LYS A 698 24.77 20.48 66.50
C LYS A 698 26.09 20.45 65.73
N LEU A 699 26.10 19.98 64.48
CA LEU A 699 27.29 20.00 63.63
C LEU A 699 27.74 21.44 63.35
N ILE A 700 26.80 22.34 63.08
CA ILE A 700 27.10 23.76 62.80
C ILE A 700 27.70 24.47 64.01
N ILE A 701 27.10 24.29 65.20
CA ILE A 701 27.53 24.99 66.42
C ILE A 701 28.93 24.53 66.86
N ASN A 702 29.27 23.27 66.58
CA ASN A 702 30.58 22.70 66.89
C ASN A 702 31.65 23.03 65.83
N ASP A 703 31.29 23.69 64.73
CA ASP A 703 32.24 24.11 63.71
C ASP A 703 33.09 25.29 64.22
N GLN A 704 34.42 25.22 64.01
CA GLN A 704 35.37 26.23 64.48
C GLN A 704 35.12 27.63 63.91
N LYS A 705 34.44 27.69 62.76
CA LYS A 705 34.09 28.92 62.01
C LYS A 705 32.84 29.61 62.54
N TYR A 706 32.01 28.92 63.34
CA TYR A 706 30.75 29.45 63.84
C TYR A 706 30.94 30.76 64.62
N LYS A 707 30.19 31.80 64.23
CA LYS A 707 30.29 33.20 64.75
C LYS A 707 31.63 33.90 64.52
N LYS A 708 32.51 33.35 63.66
CA LYS A 708 33.80 33.96 63.31
C LYS A 708 33.86 34.33 61.84
N GLU A 709 33.33 33.49 60.96
CA GLU A 709 33.21 33.76 59.53
C GLU A 709 31.96 33.09 58.94
N SER A 710 31.47 33.59 57.82
CA SER A 710 30.38 32.95 57.09
C SER A 710 30.88 31.66 56.42
N PHE A 711 30.10 30.57 56.51
CA PHE A 711 30.47 29.31 55.88
C PHE A 711 29.26 28.50 55.40
N LYS A 712 29.52 27.54 54.52
CA LYS A 712 28.54 26.61 53.96
C LYS A 712 28.94 25.18 54.34
N THR A 713 27.99 24.43 54.88
CA THR A 713 28.19 23.01 55.21
C THR A 713 28.26 22.14 53.95
N LYS A 714 28.89 20.97 54.06
CA LYS A 714 28.77 19.93 53.02
C LYS A 714 27.33 19.41 52.97
N GLU A 715 26.94 18.81 51.84
CA GLU A 715 25.65 18.13 51.73
C GLU A 715 25.52 17.02 52.77
N ILE A 716 24.45 17.07 53.56
CA ILE A 716 24.10 16.06 54.55
C ILE A 716 22.91 15.29 54.00
N VAL A 717 23.06 13.97 53.85
CA VAL A 717 22.01 13.08 53.37
C VAL A 717 21.65 12.10 54.48
N LYS A 718 20.36 12.04 54.86
CA LYS A 718 19.86 11.09 55.87
C LYS A 718 18.48 10.59 55.45
N GLY A 719 18.27 9.28 55.59
CA GLY A 719 16.94 8.68 55.52
C GLY A 719 16.16 8.96 56.80
N ILE A 720 14.91 9.43 56.66
CA ILE A 720 14.02 9.69 57.79
C ILE A 720 12.66 9.03 57.58
N GLN A 721 11.95 8.73 58.68
CA GLN A 721 10.60 8.18 58.62
C GLN A 721 9.57 9.18 59.16
N LEU A 722 8.78 9.77 58.28
CA LEU A 722 7.76 10.77 58.61
C LEU A 722 6.42 10.12 58.99
N GLY A 723 5.60 10.80 59.79
CA GLY A 723 4.27 10.34 60.18
C GLY A 723 4.20 9.68 61.57
N GLY A 724 5.30 9.70 62.34
CA GLY A 724 5.38 9.18 63.71
C GLY A 724 5.78 7.70 63.86
N LYS A 725 5.91 7.25 65.11
CA LYS A 725 6.29 5.87 65.49
C LYS A 725 5.06 5.07 65.91
N ARG A 726 4.94 3.84 65.39
CA ARG A 726 3.83 2.90 65.71
C ARG A 726 4.07 2.23 67.07
N THR A 727 3.02 1.67 67.67
CA THR A 727 3.16 0.83 68.87
C THR A 727 3.85 -0.48 68.51
N GLU A 728 4.85 -0.90 69.29
CA GLU A 728 5.56 -2.17 69.10
C GLU A 728 4.64 -3.38 69.31
N GLY A 729 4.76 -4.40 68.44
CA GLY A 729 4.02 -5.66 68.51
C GLY A 729 3.30 -6.04 67.21
N GLU A 730 2.81 -7.27 67.11
CA GLU A 730 2.20 -7.80 65.88
C GLU A 730 0.92 -7.05 65.47
N MET A 731 0.93 -6.47 64.27
CA MET A 731 -0.16 -5.69 63.69
C MET A 731 -1.47 -6.47 63.55
N LEU A 732 -1.42 -7.79 63.40
CA LEU A 732 -2.60 -8.65 63.35
C LEU A 732 -3.41 -8.60 64.66
N ASN A 733 -2.73 -8.44 65.80
CA ASN A 733 -3.37 -8.19 67.09
C ASN A 733 -3.85 -6.73 67.21
N GLN A 734 -3.12 -5.77 66.64
CA GLN A 734 -3.54 -4.36 66.64
C GLN A 734 -4.82 -4.13 65.81
N PHE A 735 -4.95 -4.82 64.67
CA PHE A 735 -6.12 -4.80 63.79
C PHE A 735 -7.33 -5.54 64.39
N LYS A 736 -7.12 -6.73 64.99
CA LYS A 736 -8.19 -7.48 65.68
C LYS A 736 -8.82 -6.70 66.83
N TYR A 737 -8.04 -5.85 67.50
CA TYR A 737 -8.51 -4.99 68.60
C TYR A 737 -8.46 -3.51 68.18
N PHE A 738 -9.04 -3.20 67.02
CA PHE A 738 -9.03 -1.88 66.38
C PHE A 738 -9.35 -0.70 67.34
N PHE A 739 -10.35 -0.85 68.20
CA PHE A 739 -10.78 0.20 69.15
C PHE A 739 -10.00 0.21 70.48
N SER A 740 -8.96 -0.62 70.63
CA SER A 740 -8.16 -0.66 71.85
C SER A 740 -7.28 0.58 71.97
N THR A 741 -7.35 1.24 73.13
CA THR A 741 -6.48 2.37 73.48
C THR A 741 -5.00 1.99 73.52
N LYS A 742 -4.69 0.68 73.61
CA LYS A 742 -3.32 0.13 73.54
C LYS A 742 -2.63 0.39 72.20
N TYR A 743 -3.38 0.51 71.10
CA TYR A 743 -2.85 0.63 69.74
C TYR A 743 -3.08 2.02 69.13
N LEU A 744 -3.39 3.00 69.98
CA LEU A 744 -3.75 4.37 69.58
C LEU A 744 -2.65 5.02 68.70
N ASP A 745 -1.37 4.80 69.02
CA ASP A 745 -0.26 5.42 68.27
C ASP A 745 -0.10 4.84 66.86
N THR A 746 -0.40 3.56 66.66
CA THR A 746 -0.46 2.96 65.32
C THR A 746 -1.55 3.60 64.45
N TRP A 747 -2.72 3.87 65.01
CA TRP A 747 -3.80 4.55 64.29
C TRP A 747 -3.52 6.03 64.04
N LYS A 748 -2.79 6.71 64.94
CA LYS A 748 -2.28 8.07 64.68
C LYS A 748 -1.33 8.10 63.48
N VAL A 749 -0.45 7.11 63.35
CA VAL A 749 0.44 6.98 62.19
C VAL A 749 -0.37 6.75 60.91
N ALA A 750 -1.36 5.85 60.94
CA ALA A 750 -2.22 5.57 59.78
C ALA A 750 -3.08 6.77 59.35
N ALA A 751 -3.52 7.61 60.30
CA ALA A 751 -4.29 8.82 60.02
C ALA A 751 -3.43 10.02 59.58
N ASN A 752 -2.09 9.91 59.63
CA ASN A 752 -1.20 10.98 59.24
C ASN A 752 -1.00 11.01 57.71
N GLU A 753 -1.28 12.15 57.10
CA GLU A 753 -1.18 12.38 55.65
C GLU A 753 0.24 12.11 55.10
N LEU A 754 1.30 12.43 55.86
CA LEU A 754 2.68 12.17 55.45
C LEU A 754 3.03 10.68 55.41
N THR A 755 2.30 9.83 56.13
CA THR A 755 2.51 8.36 56.11
C THR A 755 2.18 7.76 54.74
N TRP A 756 1.31 8.40 53.97
CA TRP A 756 0.89 7.91 52.66
C TRP A 756 1.58 8.69 51.53
N LEU A 757 1.93 9.95 51.77
CA LEU A 757 2.58 10.79 50.78
C LEU A 757 4.12 10.64 50.77
N LEU A 758 4.78 10.55 51.95
CA LEU A 758 6.24 10.69 52.13
C LEU A 758 6.81 9.88 53.32
N ARG A 759 6.43 8.60 53.49
CA ARG A 759 6.77 7.85 54.71
C ARG A 759 8.26 7.65 54.92
N SER A 760 9.04 7.40 53.87
CA SER A 760 10.45 7.01 53.99
C SER A 760 11.26 7.73 52.94
N ILE A 761 11.74 8.92 53.27
CA ILE A 761 12.42 9.82 52.33
C ILE A 761 13.89 9.99 52.68
N GLY A 762 14.73 10.11 51.65
CA GLY A 762 16.11 10.59 51.78
C GLY A 762 16.15 12.10 51.65
N VAL A 763 16.42 12.81 52.76
CA VAL A 763 16.50 14.28 52.75
C VAL A 763 17.94 14.72 52.61
N THR A 764 18.21 15.52 51.59
CA THR A 764 19.49 16.21 51.40
C THR A 764 19.39 17.64 51.91
N SER A 765 20.30 18.02 52.81
CA SER A 765 20.31 19.35 53.43
C SER A 765 21.64 20.05 53.26
N ILE A 766 21.59 21.37 53.08
CA ILE A 766 22.76 22.25 53.06
C ILE A 766 22.45 23.49 53.90
N ALA A 767 23.28 23.76 54.90
CA ALA A 767 23.20 24.96 55.71
C ALA A 767 24.20 26.03 55.28
N ASN A 768 23.71 27.27 55.17
CA ASN A 768 24.51 28.49 55.04
C ASN A 768 24.44 29.25 56.36
N VAL A 769 25.60 29.62 56.89
CA VAL A 769 25.74 30.31 58.18
C VAL A 769 26.40 31.65 57.96
N ASP A 770 25.79 32.72 58.45
CA ASP A 770 26.36 34.07 58.38
C ASP A 770 27.29 34.38 59.57
N ILE A 771 28.04 35.49 59.47
CA ILE A 771 28.95 35.96 60.53
C ILE A 771 28.23 36.28 61.86
N ASN A 772 26.93 36.59 61.79
CA ASN A 772 26.10 36.88 62.96
C ASN A 772 25.58 35.61 63.64
N GLY A 773 25.85 34.43 63.08
CA GLY A 773 25.38 33.14 63.58
C GLY A 773 23.94 32.81 63.20
N ASN A 774 23.33 33.50 62.22
CA ASN A 774 22.06 33.09 61.64
C ASN A 774 22.31 31.94 60.65
N ILE A 775 21.38 30.98 60.63
CA ILE A 775 21.48 29.78 59.81
C ILE A 775 20.30 29.70 58.86
N THR A 776 20.57 29.47 57.58
CA THR A 776 19.55 29.04 56.61
C THR A 776 19.87 27.63 56.13
N ILE A 777 19.00 26.68 56.43
CA ILE A 777 19.13 25.27 56.02
C ILE A 777 18.18 25.04 54.84
N SER A 778 18.73 24.70 53.68
CA SER A 778 17.96 24.32 52.50
C SER A 778 17.85 22.80 52.41
N HIS A 779 16.63 22.30 52.25
CA HIS A 779 16.31 20.88 52.15
C HIS A 779 15.78 20.53 50.76
N LYS A 780 16.09 19.33 50.28
CA LYS A 780 15.46 18.71 49.12
C LYS A 780 15.26 17.20 49.32
N PHE A 781 14.22 16.65 48.72
CA PHE A 781 14.04 15.21 48.56
C PHE A 781 13.36 14.89 47.22
N GLU A 782 13.46 13.63 46.85
CA GLU A 782 12.67 13.00 45.79
C GLU A 782 12.22 11.64 46.31
N ASP A 783 10.92 11.33 46.18
CA ASP A 783 10.34 10.05 46.54
C ASP A 783 9.41 9.55 45.42
N THR A 784 8.99 8.29 45.48
CA THR A 784 8.04 7.70 44.53
C THR A 784 6.70 7.48 45.23
N PHE A 785 5.63 8.05 44.68
CA PHE A 785 4.28 7.87 45.16
C PHE A 785 3.72 6.51 44.72
N ASP A 786 4.07 5.47 45.48
CA ASP A 786 3.65 4.10 45.21
C ASP A 786 2.93 3.50 46.43
N LEU A 787 1.65 3.19 46.23
CA LEU A 787 0.76 2.59 47.23
C LEU A 787 0.76 1.06 47.18
N ARG A 788 1.65 0.42 46.40
CA ARG A 788 1.80 -1.05 46.31
C ARG A 788 2.62 -1.66 47.45
N PRO A 789 2.44 -2.97 47.68
CA PRO A 789 3.30 -3.72 48.59
C PRO A 789 4.76 -3.75 48.10
N SER A 790 5.71 -3.81 49.03
CA SER A 790 7.13 -4.02 48.69
C SER A 790 7.37 -5.46 48.24
N GLY A 791 7.84 -5.66 47.00
CA GLY A 791 8.15 -7.00 46.50
C GLY A 791 9.39 -7.65 47.14
N ASP A 792 10.22 -6.87 47.83
CA ASP A 792 11.45 -7.30 48.50
C ASP A 792 11.30 -7.48 50.02
N GLY A 793 10.10 -7.23 50.57
CA GLY A 793 9.84 -7.30 52.01
C GLY A 793 10.48 -6.17 52.82
N SER A 794 10.86 -5.08 52.17
CA SER A 794 11.46 -3.91 52.84
C SER A 794 10.41 -3.08 53.62
N ARG A 795 9.12 -3.24 53.33
CA ARG A 795 7.97 -2.73 54.10
C ARG A 795 7.38 -3.87 54.95
N SER A 796 6.69 -3.53 56.05
CA SER A 796 6.10 -4.57 56.91
C SER A 796 4.96 -5.29 56.17
N ILE A 797 4.80 -6.60 56.40
CA ILE A 797 3.81 -7.50 55.76
C ILE A 797 2.39 -6.90 55.76
N GLU A 798 2.10 -6.04 56.73
CA GLU A 798 0.79 -5.44 56.97
C GLU A 798 0.59 -4.09 56.26
N TYR A 799 1.67 -3.34 55.99
CA TYR A 799 1.64 -2.24 55.02
C TYR A 799 1.35 -2.82 53.64
N ASP A 800 2.00 -3.94 53.33
CA ASP A 800 1.80 -4.69 52.09
C ASP A 800 0.36 -5.24 51.98
N THR A 801 -0.26 -5.71 53.06
CA THR A 801 -1.65 -6.22 53.03
C THR A 801 -2.70 -5.13 52.75
N VAL A 802 -2.57 -3.94 53.36
CA VAL A 802 -3.48 -2.80 53.09
C VAL A 802 -3.21 -2.24 51.69
N SER A 803 -1.94 -2.15 51.30
CA SER A 803 -1.49 -1.77 49.95
C SER A 803 -1.88 -2.77 48.87
N ILE A 804 -2.06 -4.06 49.18
CA ILE A 804 -2.58 -5.05 48.23
C ILE A 804 -4.02 -4.71 47.83
N ILE A 805 -4.88 -4.33 48.78
CA ILE A 805 -6.28 -4.02 48.49
C ILE A 805 -6.41 -2.59 47.96
N ALA A 806 -5.85 -1.59 48.66
CA ALA A 806 -5.97 -0.20 48.28
C ALA A 806 -5.13 0.13 47.03
N GLY A 807 -3.93 -0.43 46.91
CA GLY A 807 -3.06 -0.27 45.74
C GLY A 807 -3.63 -0.97 44.49
N PHE A 808 -4.25 -2.14 44.61
CA PHE A 808 -4.99 -2.77 43.50
C PHE A 808 -6.18 -1.89 43.06
N LEU A 809 -7.00 -1.42 44.00
CA LEU A 809 -8.12 -0.53 43.68
C LEU A 809 -7.64 0.79 43.04
N TYR A 810 -6.50 1.31 43.49
CA TYR A 810 -5.97 2.59 43.06
C TYR A 810 -5.20 2.53 41.71
N HIS A 811 -4.26 1.60 41.58
CA HIS A 811 -3.42 1.46 40.38
C HIS A 811 -4.13 0.65 39.29
N ASP A 812 -4.77 -0.48 39.63
CA ASP A 812 -5.34 -1.40 38.62
C ASP A 812 -6.78 -1.04 38.22
N ILE A 813 -7.61 -0.52 39.15
CA ILE A 813 -8.99 -0.12 38.83
C ILE A 813 -9.10 1.38 38.49
N ALA A 814 -8.59 2.26 39.34
CA ALA A 814 -8.64 3.71 39.13
C ALA A 814 -7.58 4.22 38.12
N GLY A 815 -6.54 3.42 37.84
CA GLY A 815 -5.49 3.78 36.91
C GLY A 815 -4.58 4.89 37.45
N GLY A 816 -4.16 4.81 38.71
CA GLY A 816 -3.14 5.70 39.30
C GLY A 816 -1.73 5.37 38.81
N ASN A 817 -0.92 6.38 38.50
CA ASN A 817 0.49 6.25 38.17
C ASN A 817 1.29 5.81 39.40
N ASP A 818 1.94 4.66 39.30
CA ASP A 818 2.74 3.97 40.32
C ASP A 818 4.23 4.36 40.32
N LEU A 819 4.66 5.11 39.31
CA LEU A 819 6.03 5.65 39.21
C LEU A 819 6.08 7.17 39.38
N MET A 820 4.95 7.81 39.73
CA MET A 820 4.89 9.26 39.89
C MET A 820 5.87 9.72 40.98
N LYS A 821 6.75 10.68 40.64
CA LYS A 821 7.70 11.25 41.59
C LYS A 821 7.07 12.36 42.41
N VAL A 822 7.37 12.40 43.71
CA VAL A 822 7.04 13.53 44.60
C VAL A 822 8.34 14.20 44.98
N LYS A 823 8.45 15.49 44.64
CA LYS A 823 9.62 16.32 44.93
C LYS A 823 9.26 17.40 45.92
N GLY A 824 10.25 17.84 46.69
CA GLY A 824 10.07 18.96 47.59
C GLY A 824 11.39 19.66 47.89
N LYS A 825 11.36 20.98 47.88
CA LYS A 825 12.47 21.87 48.20
C LYS A 825 11.97 23.03 49.05
N TRP A 826 12.57 23.22 50.22
CA TRP A 826 12.25 24.33 51.10
C TRP A 826 13.48 24.77 51.89
N SER A 827 13.36 25.85 52.66
CA SER A 827 14.43 26.29 53.55
C SER A 827 13.88 26.78 54.87
N ASN A 828 14.59 26.47 55.95
CA ASN A 828 14.29 26.95 57.29
C ASN A 828 15.40 27.92 57.72
N THR A 829 15.01 29.07 58.27
CA THR A 829 15.95 30.09 58.75
C THR A 829 15.81 30.28 60.26
N TYR A 830 16.93 30.27 60.96
CA TYR A 830 17.01 30.37 62.42
C TYR A 830 17.93 31.52 62.84
N THR A 831 17.40 32.40 63.68
CA THR A 831 18.22 33.31 64.50
C THR A 831 18.86 32.56 65.67
N ILE A 832 19.88 33.13 66.31
CA ILE A 832 20.52 32.52 67.50
C ILE A 832 19.49 32.15 68.58
N LYS A 833 18.49 33.00 68.82
CA LYS A 833 17.44 32.76 69.82
C LYS A 833 16.56 31.58 69.43
N GLN A 834 16.07 31.57 68.18
CA GLN A 834 15.25 30.47 67.67
C GLN A 834 16.01 29.14 67.60
N LEU A 835 17.33 29.19 67.39
CA LEU A 835 18.19 28.01 67.42
C LEU A 835 18.28 27.41 68.83
N GLN A 836 18.39 28.25 69.87
CA GLN A 836 18.36 27.78 71.25
C GLN A 836 17.00 27.21 71.64
N ASP A 837 15.91 27.85 71.18
CA ASP A 837 14.55 27.37 71.40
C ASP A 837 14.31 26.01 70.69
N ARG A 838 14.75 25.89 69.44
CA ARG A 838 14.64 24.66 68.64
C ARG A 838 15.45 23.51 69.23
N LEU A 839 16.65 23.75 69.76
CA LEU A 839 17.46 22.72 70.43
C LEU A 839 16.80 22.22 71.74
N ASN A 840 16.11 23.11 72.45
CA ASN A 840 15.44 22.83 73.73
C ASN A 840 13.98 22.35 73.58
N GLU A 841 13.42 22.38 72.38
CA GLU A 841 12.04 22.00 72.08
C GLU A 841 11.79 20.52 72.45
N LYS A 842 10.88 20.29 73.42
CA LYS A 842 10.34 18.96 73.72
C LYS A 842 9.17 18.68 72.76
N PRO A 843 9.07 17.47 72.17
CA PRO A 843 8.00 17.14 71.23
C PRO A 843 6.62 17.31 71.88
N LYS A 844 5.78 18.17 71.29
CA LYS A 844 4.39 18.37 71.75
C LYS A 844 3.48 17.21 71.31
N GLY A 845 2.51 16.87 72.14
CA GLY A 845 1.53 15.81 71.88
C GLY A 845 0.37 16.27 70.98
N PHE A 846 -0.04 15.38 70.08
CA PHE A 846 -1.10 15.48 69.04
C PHE A 846 -2.44 16.15 69.43
N MET A 847 -2.83 16.18 70.71
CA MET A 847 -4.12 16.73 71.14
C MET A 847 -4.19 18.26 71.05
N GLU A 848 -3.07 18.98 71.15
CA GLU A 848 -3.05 20.44 70.96
C GLU A 848 -3.14 20.81 69.46
N ASP A 849 -2.56 20.00 68.58
CA ASP A 849 -2.49 20.29 67.14
C ASP A 849 -3.79 19.91 66.38
N LEU A 850 -4.60 18.98 66.93
CA LEU A 850 -5.90 18.63 66.35
C LEU A 850 -6.94 19.74 66.51
N GLY A 851 -6.92 20.48 67.62
CA GLY A 851 -7.95 21.48 67.95
C GLY A 851 -7.93 22.68 67.01
N ASP A 852 -6.75 23.10 66.57
CA ASP A 852 -6.56 24.28 65.72
C ASP A 852 -6.61 23.94 64.22
N ASN A 853 -6.12 22.76 63.80
CA ASN A 853 -6.16 22.34 62.39
C ASN A 853 -7.56 21.86 61.93
N LEU A 854 -8.38 21.24 62.79
CA LEU A 854 -9.74 20.80 62.43
C LEU A 854 -10.72 21.95 62.18
N LYS A 855 -10.54 23.09 62.86
CA LYS A 855 -11.42 24.27 62.65
C LYS A 855 -11.10 25.02 61.36
N TYR A 856 -9.84 25.03 60.92
CA TYR A 856 -9.41 25.68 59.69
C TYR A 856 -9.69 24.80 58.45
N ASP A 857 -9.32 23.51 58.51
CA ASP A 857 -9.45 22.58 57.37
C ASP A 857 -10.93 22.30 57.00
N VAL A 858 -11.86 22.22 57.96
CA VAL A 858 -13.28 21.92 57.66
C VAL A 858 -14.02 23.10 57.00
N GLN A 859 -13.62 24.34 57.32
CA GLN A 859 -14.23 25.54 56.76
C GLN A 859 -13.71 25.82 55.34
N GLU A 860 -12.41 25.58 55.10
CA GLU A 860 -11.76 25.78 53.80
C GLU A 860 -12.11 24.68 52.79
N LEU A 861 -12.21 23.40 53.23
CA LEU A 861 -12.68 22.29 52.38
C LEU A 861 -14.13 22.47 51.93
N LYS A 862 -15.02 22.98 52.78
CA LYS A 862 -16.43 23.22 52.39
C LYS A 862 -16.55 24.31 51.33
N ASN A 863 -15.70 25.33 51.37
CA ASN A 863 -15.71 26.41 50.39
C ASN A 863 -15.07 25.98 49.06
N ASN A 864 -13.88 25.35 49.11
CA ASN A 864 -13.15 24.94 47.90
C ASN A 864 -13.83 23.78 47.13
N VAL A 865 -14.45 22.82 47.83
CA VAL A 865 -15.17 21.72 47.17
C VAL A 865 -16.48 22.21 46.54
N HIS A 866 -17.18 23.16 47.17
CA HIS A 866 -18.43 23.71 46.63
C HIS A 866 -18.18 24.55 45.37
N ASP A 867 -17.14 25.38 45.35
CA ASP A 867 -16.85 26.27 44.21
C ASP A 867 -16.22 25.51 43.03
N ASN A 868 -15.33 24.54 43.28
CA ASN A 868 -14.75 23.70 42.23
C ASN A 868 -15.78 22.78 41.57
N LEU A 869 -16.71 22.17 42.33
CA LEU A 869 -17.78 21.34 41.76
C LEU A 869 -18.77 22.16 40.92
N LYS A 870 -19.00 23.44 41.27
CA LYS A 870 -19.87 24.36 40.50
C LYS A 870 -19.21 24.80 39.19
N GLY A 871 -17.90 25.07 39.21
CA GLY A 871 -17.10 25.38 38.02
C GLY A 871 -16.99 24.21 37.04
N VAL A 872 -16.77 23.00 37.56
CA VAL A 872 -16.72 21.76 36.76
C VAL A 872 -18.08 21.44 36.14
N LYS A 873 -19.18 21.59 36.90
CA LYS A 873 -20.54 21.33 36.39
C LYS A 873 -20.96 22.30 35.27
N ASN A 874 -20.51 23.55 35.31
CA ASN A 874 -20.78 24.54 34.25
C ASN A 874 -19.93 24.28 33.01
N LYS A 875 -18.63 23.97 33.16
CA LYS A 875 -17.75 23.63 32.01
C LYS A 875 -18.15 22.32 31.33
N ILE A 876 -18.59 21.30 32.07
CA ILE A 876 -19.10 20.04 31.49
C ILE A 876 -20.39 20.30 30.69
N LYS A 877 -21.25 21.23 31.11
CA LYS A 877 -22.44 21.65 30.35
C LYS A 877 -22.10 22.34 29.04
N ASP A 878 -20.99 23.08 28.98
CA ASP A 878 -20.54 23.78 27.77
C ASP A 878 -19.78 22.85 26.81
N ILE A 879 -19.17 21.77 27.29
CA ILE A 879 -18.49 20.74 26.47
C ILE A 879 -19.47 19.71 25.88
N ILE A 880 -20.60 19.46 26.55
CA ILE A 880 -21.67 18.57 26.07
C ILE A 880 -22.57 19.25 25.03
N LYS A 881 -22.54 20.58 24.95
CA LYS A 881 -23.20 21.38 23.92
C LYS A 881 -22.34 21.48 22.67
#